data_AF-Q17Y88-F1
#
_entry.id   AF-Q17Y88-F1
#
_cell.length_a   1.000
_cell.length_b   1.000
_cell.length_c   1.000
_cell.angle_alpha   90.00
_cell.angle_beta   90.00
_cell.angle_gamma   90.00
#
_symmetry.space_group_name_H-M   'P 1'
#
loop_
_entity.id
_entity.type
_entity.pdbx_description
1 polymer ?
#
loop_
_entity_poly.entity_id
_entity_poly.type
_entity_poly.pdbx_seq_one_letter_code
_entity_poly.pdbx_strand_id
1 'polypeptide(L)'
;MAINLKKIKSLNAFCGLDTIETDGFGDYNVIFGNNGCGKTSLTRAFELLKHPHHIEKYRTISADKSPSVGFECRNQSYTIEPNSKIEAPFKVEIYNSDFLHDNAPFNGEFGLKKLDDGAIILDIPALGKETQAINQLKGCREKVEKRQKEIRDKNNENTFSAKQESEIKKCKGEIETIRKGVSSKIIPIKPDEIEIENICKVSKDEFKDEENALTELENDFERLNGAMKTFDGLKEIELPEYDQTIQDGLKFLFDFDTDKEVGKVSEKIKEHINRVGRDFIEKGRELQKAINDHACPFCTQKIPDKIVQEYTDYFNERVETFSQRSLKMSETLQKILGQWNTKEILQAFERFKPFIQDFPQKQESLEKALERIKGLLEKLQKEVVKKEGVKNKEEFQKTDEELSEIYKKIQQDVKETAEILSGKEQQEEKLKKLKIDLREARIKKAKHDSYDLQKRQKEAERKLSVFDRGHERLERLLTKIDNQLKGLYEQERPDIEVINHYLKVFNLPQYSLNKDYQIVLNSKALEHSAAKMILSDGEKNTLAFAYFLARLKLFYKKENLKDLVIAIDDPVSSLDEQRIYNISDRVARINQELAEERLKNEEKAQIFVLTHNHTFMACLINMVGTCARYFQLERDQNQLKIVCKDKVFGYFDTFYLLLFKEVYGFAKKEKVHDNHSEAINYGNKVRILLESFLKINFIDSFLEKKHASVLDRDKIEGLIETANGEVGLNFSKLPFNEDNCNIKDKGMLLEKLLGIRKGLHSESHGSVTDVFSPYKIPLKNVQEFARIAINAMKILSPYQTQSYMRSVDKN
;
A
#
# COMPACT_ATOMS: atom_id res chain seq x y z
N MET A 1 -1.03 -28.09 35.48
CA MET A 1 -1.97 -28.63 34.47
C MET A 1 -2.43 -27.57 33.46
N ALA A 2 -2.49 -28.00 32.21
CA ALA A 2 -2.79 -27.34 30.93
C ALA A 2 -4.06 -26.48 30.73
N ILE A 3 -5.06 -26.51 31.61
CA ILE A 3 -6.46 -26.32 31.18
C ILE A 3 -6.71 -24.91 30.63
N ASN A 4 -6.88 -24.81 29.30
CA ASN A 4 -7.10 -23.56 28.59
C ASN A 4 -8.51 -23.03 28.81
N LEU A 5 -9.52 -23.90 28.65
CA LEU A 5 -10.92 -23.63 28.89
C LEU A 5 -11.42 -24.41 30.11
N LYS A 6 -11.73 -23.73 31.21
CA LYS A 6 -12.16 -24.34 32.47
C LYS A 6 -13.66 -24.60 32.52
N LYS A 7 -14.49 -23.66 32.04
CA LYS A 7 -15.95 -23.84 31.94
C LYS A 7 -16.57 -22.78 31.03
N ILE A 8 -17.80 -23.00 30.60
CA ILE A 8 -18.66 -21.94 30.06
C ILE A 8 -19.46 -21.36 31.23
N LYS A 9 -19.36 -20.05 31.43
CA LYS A 9 -19.96 -19.32 32.56
C LYS A 9 -21.40 -18.92 32.30
N SER A 10 -21.72 -18.52 31.07
CA SER A 10 -23.03 -17.99 30.72
C SER A 10 -23.31 -18.13 29.23
N LEU A 11 -24.58 -18.33 28.89
CA LEU A 11 -25.14 -18.21 27.55
C LEU A 11 -26.37 -17.31 27.68
N ASN A 12 -26.53 -16.29 26.84
CA ASN A 12 -27.74 -15.47 26.80
C ASN A 12 -28.16 -15.25 25.34
N ALA A 13 -29.43 -15.43 25.03
CA ALA A 13 -29.98 -15.27 23.68
C ALA A 13 -29.14 -15.95 22.59
N PHE A 14 -28.53 -17.10 22.88
CA PHE A 14 -27.58 -17.78 22.00
C PHE A 14 -28.11 -19.16 21.56
N CYS A 15 -28.36 -19.37 20.27
CA CYS A 15 -28.88 -20.64 19.71
C CYS A 15 -30.14 -21.21 20.42
N GLY A 16 -31.03 -20.36 20.95
CA GLY A 16 -32.19 -20.78 21.75
C GLY A 16 -31.86 -21.13 23.20
N LEU A 17 -30.72 -20.66 23.72
CA LEU A 17 -30.27 -20.88 25.10
C LEU A 17 -30.06 -19.55 25.82
N ASP A 18 -30.56 -19.48 27.05
CA ASP A 18 -30.51 -18.31 27.93
C ASP A 18 -29.81 -18.58 29.26
N THR A 19 -29.46 -19.83 29.54
CA THR A 19 -28.74 -20.20 30.76
C THR A 19 -27.94 -21.47 30.52
N ILE A 20 -26.80 -21.58 31.19
CA ILE A 20 -25.99 -22.78 31.20
C ILE A 20 -25.52 -23.11 32.61
N GLU A 21 -25.61 -24.40 32.98
CA GLU A 21 -24.96 -24.97 34.15
C GLU A 21 -23.84 -25.88 33.64
N THR A 22 -22.60 -25.67 34.08
CA THR A 22 -21.45 -26.42 33.58
C THR A 22 -20.50 -26.78 34.70
N ASP A 23 -20.28 -28.08 34.85
CA ASP A 23 -19.18 -28.61 35.66
C ASP A 23 -17.82 -28.31 34.99
N GLY A 24 -16.76 -28.17 35.80
CA GLY A 24 -15.44 -27.83 35.27
C GLY A 24 -14.90 -28.86 34.28
N PHE A 25 -14.32 -28.40 33.18
CA PHE A 25 -13.66 -29.23 32.17
C PHE A 25 -12.26 -29.70 32.63
N GLY A 26 -11.81 -30.81 32.06
CA GLY A 26 -10.46 -31.37 32.18
C GLY A 26 -9.63 -31.17 30.90
N ASP A 27 -8.54 -31.92 30.79
CA ASP A 27 -7.66 -31.99 29.61
C ASP A 27 -8.30 -32.79 28.46
N TYR A 28 -8.99 -33.89 28.77
CA TYR A 28 -9.77 -34.66 27.79
C TYR A 28 -11.22 -34.75 28.26
N ASN A 29 -12.16 -34.26 27.43
CA ASN A 29 -13.57 -34.13 27.79
C ASN A 29 -14.42 -34.87 26.77
N VAL A 30 -15.21 -35.85 27.21
CA VAL A 30 -16.14 -36.58 26.35
C VAL A 30 -17.56 -36.23 26.78
N ILE A 31 -18.35 -35.67 25.87
CA ILE A 31 -19.67 -35.12 26.13
C ILE A 31 -20.69 -35.92 25.32
N PHE A 32 -21.46 -36.74 26.00
CA PHE A 32 -22.56 -37.49 25.40
C PHE A 32 -23.85 -36.66 25.46
N GLY A 33 -24.59 -36.59 24.36
CA GLY A 33 -25.90 -35.94 24.34
C GLY A 33 -26.76 -36.40 23.18
N ASN A 34 -28.05 -36.55 23.41
CA ASN A 34 -29.01 -36.89 22.36
C ASN A 34 -29.09 -35.77 21.29
N ASN A 35 -29.67 -36.10 20.14
CA ASN A 35 -29.90 -35.11 19.10
C ASN A 35 -30.89 -34.03 19.58
N GLY A 36 -30.61 -32.77 19.26
CA GLY A 36 -31.39 -31.62 19.74
C GLY A 36 -30.98 -31.05 21.12
N CYS A 37 -30.13 -31.73 21.89
CA CYS A 37 -29.72 -31.28 23.23
C CYS A 37 -28.76 -30.08 23.24
N GLY A 38 -28.20 -29.65 22.11
CA GLY A 38 -27.33 -28.46 22.04
C GLY A 38 -25.82 -28.73 21.83
N LYS A 39 -25.43 -29.94 21.36
CA LYS A 39 -24.02 -30.26 21.02
C LYS A 39 -23.42 -29.25 20.03
N THR A 40 -24.14 -28.98 18.93
CA THR A 40 -23.73 -28.00 17.91
C THR A 40 -23.71 -26.57 18.46
N SER A 41 -24.61 -26.23 19.40
CA SER A 41 -24.55 -24.93 20.10
C SER A 41 -23.26 -24.80 20.91
N LEU A 42 -22.81 -25.88 21.53
CA LEU A 42 -21.56 -25.92 22.30
C LEU A 42 -20.33 -25.71 21.41
N THR A 43 -20.26 -26.39 20.25
CA THR A 43 -19.16 -26.22 19.31
C THR A 43 -19.17 -24.83 18.65
N ARG A 44 -20.35 -24.26 18.36
CA ARG A 44 -20.49 -22.85 17.94
C ARG A 44 -20.02 -21.88 19.02
N ALA A 45 -20.25 -22.17 20.30
CA ALA A 45 -19.71 -21.35 21.38
C ALA A 45 -18.17 -21.38 21.36
N PHE A 46 -17.55 -22.56 21.22
CA PHE A 46 -16.08 -22.66 21.08
C PHE A 46 -15.55 -21.93 19.84
N GLU A 47 -16.30 -21.92 18.73
CA GLU A 47 -15.93 -21.19 17.51
C GLU A 47 -15.79 -19.69 17.76
N LEU A 48 -16.60 -19.11 18.66
CA LEU A 48 -16.53 -17.68 18.99
C LEU A 48 -15.18 -17.29 19.60
N LEU A 49 -14.44 -18.22 20.22
CA LEU A 49 -13.07 -17.96 20.70
C LEU A 49 -12.07 -17.72 19.55
N LYS A 50 -12.40 -18.19 18.33
CA LYS A 50 -11.65 -17.96 17.08
C LYS A 50 -12.24 -16.82 16.25
N HIS A 51 -13.56 -16.72 16.20
CA HIS A 51 -14.31 -15.77 15.38
C HIS A 51 -15.40 -15.05 16.20
N PRO A 52 -15.03 -14.13 17.12
CA PRO A 52 -16.00 -13.50 18.03
C PRO A 52 -17.09 -12.69 17.29
N HIS A 53 -16.77 -12.17 16.11
CA HIS A 53 -17.72 -11.45 15.26
C HIS A 53 -18.86 -12.33 14.71
N HIS A 54 -18.77 -13.66 14.79
CA HIS A 54 -19.85 -14.57 14.41
C HIS A 54 -20.99 -14.62 15.43
N ILE A 55 -20.85 -14.01 16.62
CA ILE A 55 -21.85 -14.14 17.69
C ILE A 55 -23.27 -13.73 17.26
N GLU A 56 -23.38 -12.73 16.39
CA GLU A 56 -24.68 -12.29 15.85
C GLU A 56 -25.34 -13.32 14.92
N LYS A 57 -24.55 -14.14 14.22
CA LYS A 57 -25.08 -15.26 13.41
C LYS A 57 -25.79 -16.30 14.28
N TYR A 58 -25.46 -16.35 15.57
CA TYR A 58 -25.96 -17.32 16.54
C TYR A 58 -26.98 -16.74 17.51
N ARG A 59 -27.50 -15.53 17.23
CA ARG A 59 -28.60 -14.94 17.99
C ARG A 59 -29.83 -15.84 17.95
N THR A 60 -30.47 -15.99 19.10
CA THR A 60 -31.77 -16.68 19.20
C THR A 60 -32.81 -15.94 18.39
N ILE A 61 -33.54 -16.67 17.56
CA ILE A 61 -34.61 -16.13 16.74
C ILE A 61 -35.65 -15.47 17.66
N SER A 62 -36.05 -14.24 17.33
CA SER A 62 -37.01 -13.44 18.10
C SER A 62 -36.54 -12.94 19.48
N ALA A 63 -35.24 -13.03 19.80
CA ALA A 63 -34.70 -12.41 21.00
C ALA A 63 -34.46 -10.89 20.79
N ASP A 64 -35.06 -10.07 21.65
CA ASP A 64 -34.84 -8.61 21.67
C ASP A 64 -33.46 -8.21 22.22
N LYS A 65 -32.80 -9.13 22.93
CA LYS A 65 -31.49 -8.93 23.56
C LYS A 65 -30.36 -9.40 22.65
N SER A 66 -29.23 -8.71 22.71
CA SER A 66 -27.99 -9.15 22.06
C SER A 66 -27.47 -10.47 22.64
N PRO A 67 -26.95 -11.38 21.80
CA PRO A 67 -26.39 -12.65 22.26
C PRO A 67 -25.10 -12.43 23.05
N SER A 68 -24.89 -13.18 24.13
CA SER A 68 -23.62 -13.18 24.86
C SER A 68 -23.21 -14.57 25.34
N VAL A 69 -21.89 -14.83 25.31
CA VAL A 69 -21.30 -16.10 25.77
C VAL A 69 -20.11 -15.83 26.67
N GLY A 70 -20.16 -16.34 27.90
CA GLY A 70 -19.11 -16.19 28.90
C GLY A 70 -18.26 -17.46 29.03
N PHE A 71 -16.94 -17.32 29.06
CA PHE A 71 -15.97 -18.39 29.26
C PHE A 71 -15.09 -18.13 30.49
N GLU A 72 -14.80 -19.17 31.25
CA GLU A 72 -13.71 -19.17 32.21
C GLU A 72 -12.50 -19.89 31.60
N CYS A 73 -11.41 -19.16 31.39
CA CYS A 73 -10.18 -19.71 30.86
C CYS A 73 -9.08 -19.74 31.93
N ARG A 74 -7.93 -20.29 31.57
CA ARG A 74 -6.79 -20.51 32.46
C ARG A 74 -6.44 -19.32 33.35
N ASN A 75 -6.25 -18.15 32.74
CA ASN A 75 -5.72 -16.94 33.38
C ASN A 75 -6.75 -15.81 33.50
N GLN A 76 -7.85 -15.87 32.74
CA GLN A 76 -8.87 -14.82 32.71
C GLN A 76 -10.23 -15.36 32.25
N SER A 77 -11.29 -14.61 32.50
CA SER A 77 -12.63 -14.89 31.96
C SER A 77 -12.93 -13.95 30.82
N TYR A 78 -13.60 -14.44 29.79
CA TYR A 78 -14.02 -13.65 28.63
C TYR A 78 -15.53 -13.66 28.53
N THR A 79 -16.12 -12.55 28.12
CA THR A 79 -17.52 -12.51 27.68
C THR A 79 -17.51 -11.97 26.26
N ILE A 80 -17.99 -12.80 25.32
CA ILE A 80 -18.11 -12.42 23.92
C ILE A 80 -19.52 -11.85 23.73
N GLU A 81 -19.57 -10.65 23.19
CA GLU A 81 -20.75 -9.86 22.83
C GLU A 81 -20.55 -9.25 21.43
N PRO A 82 -21.60 -8.74 20.77
CA PRO A 82 -21.45 -8.07 19.48
C PRO A 82 -20.38 -6.96 19.53
N ASN A 83 -19.50 -6.92 18.52
CA ASN A 83 -18.34 -6.02 18.43
C ASN A 83 -17.18 -6.28 19.42
N SER A 84 -17.21 -7.38 20.18
CA SER A 84 -16.08 -7.77 21.02
C SER A 84 -14.84 -8.10 20.18
N LYS A 85 -13.71 -7.50 20.54
CA LYS A 85 -12.37 -7.82 19.99
C LYS A 85 -11.58 -8.63 20.99
N ILE A 86 -11.98 -9.88 21.18
CA ILE A 86 -11.33 -10.80 22.11
C ILE A 86 -10.46 -11.76 21.31
N GLU A 87 -9.19 -11.89 21.71
CA GLU A 87 -8.29 -12.91 21.18
C GLU A 87 -7.92 -13.88 22.31
N ALA A 88 -8.32 -15.14 22.16
CA ALA A 88 -7.96 -16.17 23.12
C ALA A 88 -6.43 -16.43 23.07
N PRO A 89 -5.76 -16.63 24.21
CA PRO A 89 -4.31 -16.88 24.29
C PRO A 89 -3.93 -18.30 23.84
N PHE A 90 -4.89 -19.04 23.29
CA PHE A 90 -4.75 -20.39 22.77
C PHE A 90 -5.52 -20.50 21.46
N LYS A 91 -5.14 -21.47 20.62
CA LYS A 91 -5.82 -21.76 19.35
C LYS A 91 -6.97 -22.75 19.58
N VAL A 92 -8.01 -22.61 18.75
CA VAL A 92 -9.18 -23.49 18.77
C VAL A 92 -9.38 -24.08 17.37
N GLU A 93 -9.42 -25.41 17.30
CA GLU A 93 -9.75 -26.15 16.08
C GLU A 93 -11.00 -26.98 16.30
N ILE A 94 -11.91 -26.94 15.32
CA ILE A 94 -13.25 -27.51 15.45
C ILE A 94 -13.54 -28.36 14.23
N TYR A 95 -13.86 -29.62 14.47
CA TYR A 95 -14.50 -30.48 13.50
C TYR A 95 -16.01 -30.51 13.81
N ASN A 96 -16.82 -29.97 12.91
CA ASN A 96 -18.27 -29.96 13.00
C ASN A 96 -18.89 -30.03 11.58
N SER A 97 -20.21 -29.87 11.48
CA SER A 97 -20.91 -29.81 10.20
C SER A 97 -20.40 -28.73 9.26
N ASP A 98 -19.97 -27.59 9.79
CA ASP A 98 -19.47 -26.47 8.98
C ASP A 98 -18.10 -26.81 8.39
N PHE A 99 -17.21 -27.44 9.17
CA PHE A 99 -15.94 -27.95 8.66
C PHE A 99 -16.15 -28.99 7.57
N LEU A 100 -17.09 -29.91 7.75
CA LEU A 100 -17.45 -30.91 6.74
C LEU A 100 -17.98 -30.25 5.47
N HIS A 101 -18.89 -29.29 5.60
CA HIS A 101 -19.45 -28.57 4.46
C HIS A 101 -18.37 -27.79 3.69
N ASP A 102 -17.50 -27.07 4.40
CA ASP A 102 -16.49 -26.21 3.78
C ASP A 102 -15.35 -27.00 3.13
N ASN A 103 -15.00 -28.17 3.68
CA ASN A 103 -13.83 -28.94 3.23
C ASN A 103 -14.17 -30.24 2.49
N ALA A 104 -15.43 -30.67 2.51
CA ALA A 104 -15.97 -31.78 1.74
C ALA A 104 -17.35 -31.43 1.12
N PRO A 105 -17.43 -30.39 0.25
CA PRO A 105 -18.68 -29.82 -0.28
C PRO A 105 -19.40 -30.71 -1.31
N PHE A 106 -19.31 -32.04 -1.20
CA PHE A 106 -19.88 -33.01 -2.15
C PHE A 106 -21.42 -33.05 -2.14
N ASN A 107 -22.04 -32.37 -1.18
CA ASN A 107 -23.50 -32.26 -1.05
C ASN A 107 -24.09 -31.03 -1.76
N GLY A 108 -23.26 -30.06 -2.18
CA GLY A 108 -23.71 -28.84 -2.82
C GLY A 108 -24.61 -29.09 -4.03
N GLU A 109 -25.64 -28.26 -4.22
CA GLU A 109 -26.34 -28.19 -5.50
C GLU A 109 -25.37 -27.74 -6.60
N PHE A 110 -25.60 -28.20 -7.82
CA PHE A 110 -24.80 -27.85 -9.00
C PHE A 110 -24.65 -26.33 -9.11
N GLY A 111 -23.52 -25.80 -8.65
CA GLY A 111 -23.12 -24.43 -8.89
C GLY A 111 -22.49 -24.33 -10.27
N LEU A 112 -23.28 -24.42 -11.35
CA LEU A 112 -22.84 -23.83 -12.62
C LEU A 112 -22.78 -22.31 -12.40
N LYS A 113 -21.66 -21.81 -11.88
CA LYS A 113 -21.42 -20.37 -11.87
C LYS A 113 -21.13 -19.95 -13.31
N LYS A 114 -22.18 -19.51 -14.00
CA LYS A 114 -22.03 -18.63 -15.16
C LYS A 114 -21.41 -17.34 -14.65
N LEU A 115 -20.20 -17.06 -15.09
CA LEU A 115 -19.62 -15.74 -14.99
C LEU A 115 -20.32 -14.80 -15.99
N ASP A 116 -20.21 -13.49 -15.79
CA ASP A 116 -20.82 -12.46 -16.64
C ASP A 116 -20.41 -12.54 -18.13
N ASP A 117 -19.38 -13.33 -18.46
CA ASP A 117 -18.86 -13.58 -19.81
C ASP A 117 -19.40 -14.88 -20.45
N GLY A 118 -20.32 -15.60 -19.80
CA GLY A 118 -20.90 -16.84 -20.30
C GLY A 118 -20.03 -18.09 -20.10
N ALA A 119 -18.86 -17.97 -19.47
CA ALA A 119 -18.03 -19.12 -19.11
C ALA A 119 -18.69 -19.92 -17.96
N ILE A 120 -18.80 -21.22 -18.16
CA ILE A 120 -19.22 -22.18 -17.14
C ILE A 120 -17.95 -22.73 -16.49
N ILE A 121 -17.71 -22.41 -15.22
CA ILE A 121 -16.65 -23.06 -14.44
C ILE A 121 -17.26 -24.31 -13.79
N LEU A 122 -16.63 -25.46 -14.04
CA LEU A 122 -16.94 -26.71 -13.35
C LEU A 122 -16.46 -26.62 -11.90
N ASP A 123 -17.38 -26.77 -10.96
CA ASP A 123 -17.05 -26.99 -9.56
C ASP A 123 -16.38 -28.37 -9.47
N ILE A 124 -15.06 -28.41 -9.30
CA ILE A 124 -14.29 -29.66 -9.21
C ILE A 124 -14.46 -30.19 -7.78
N PRO A 125 -14.81 -31.47 -7.56
CA PRO A 125 -14.98 -32.02 -6.22
C PRO A 125 -13.60 -32.22 -5.60
N ALA A 126 -13.10 -31.18 -4.96
CA ALA A 126 -11.82 -31.23 -4.30
C ALA A 126 -11.99 -31.10 -2.80
N LEU A 127 -11.13 -31.82 -2.08
CA LEU A 127 -11.08 -31.76 -0.62
C LEU A 127 -10.32 -30.50 -0.19
N GLY A 128 -10.82 -29.83 0.85
CA GLY A 128 -10.28 -28.58 1.38
C GLY A 128 -10.87 -27.33 0.72
N LYS A 129 -11.35 -26.39 1.53
CA LYS A 129 -11.93 -25.11 1.08
C LYS A 129 -10.97 -24.29 0.20
N GLU A 130 -9.68 -24.37 0.51
CA GLU A 130 -8.60 -23.69 -0.20
C GLU A 130 -8.44 -24.20 -1.62
N THR A 131 -8.77 -25.47 -1.88
CA THR A 131 -8.66 -26.04 -3.23
C THR A 131 -9.64 -25.37 -4.19
N GLN A 132 -10.83 -24.97 -3.74
CA GLN A 132 -11.76 -24.18 -4.56
C GLN A 132 -11.17 -22.83 -4.94
N ALA A 133 -10.57 -22.11 -3.99
CA ALA A 133 -9.92 -20.83 -4.23
C ALA A 133 -8.72 -20.97 -5.19
N ILE A 134 -7.90 -22.02 -5.02
CA ILE A 134 -6.77 -22.34 -5.90
C ILE A 134 -7.24 -22.57 -7.33
N ASN A 135 -8.31 -23.36 -7.53
CA ASN A 135 -8.83 -23.65 -8.88
C ASN A 135 -9.38 -22.39 -9.56
N GLN A 136 -10.06 -21.51 -8.83
CA GLN A 136 -10.51 -20.22 -9.35
C GLN A 136 -9.33 -19.33 -9.77
N LEU A 137 -8.28 -19.24 -8.94
CA LEU A 137 -7.07 -18.47 -9.24
C LEU A 137 -6.31 -19.06 -10.44
N LYS A 138 -6.21 -20.38 -10.58
CA LYS A 138 -5.64 -21.04 -11.77
C LYS A 138 -6.40 -20.65 -13.04
N GLY A 139 -7.74 -20.70 -13.02
CA GLY A 139 -8.56 -20.27 -14.16
C GLY A 139 -8.40 -18.79 -14.50
N CYS A 140 -8.31 -17.91 -13.48
CA CYS A 140 -7.97 -16.50 -13.69
C CYS A 140 -6.58 -16.33 -14.33
N ARG A 141 -5.58 -17.06 -13.84
CA ARG A 141 -4.20 -17.03 -14.36
C ARG A 141 -4.16 -17.39 -15.84
N GLU A 142 -4.82 -18.48 -16.23
CA GLU A 142 -4.91 -18.93 -17.63
C GLU A 142 -5.54 -17.86 -18.54
N LYS A 143 -6.62 -17.20 -18.08
CA LYS A 143 -7.24 -16.08 -18.83
C LYS A 143 -6.26 -14.93 -19.05
N VAL A 144 -5.50 -14.56 -18.01
CA VAL A 144 -4.51 -13.47 -18.10
C VAL A 144 -3.33 -13.86 -18.99
N GLU A 145 -2.84 -15.09 -18.90
CA GLU A 145 -1.77 -15.62 -19.76
C GLU A 145 -2.22 -15.68 -21.22
N LYS A 146 -3.45 -16.13 -21.50
CA LYS A 146 -4.03 -16.11 -22.84
C LYS A 146 -4.07 -14.68 -23.39
N ARG A 147 -4.52 -13.72 -22.58
CA ARG A 147 -4.57 -12.31 -22.99
C ARG A 147 -3.18 -11.73 -23.23
N GLN A 148 -2.20 -12.08 -22.41
CA GLN A 148 -0.81 -11.66 -22.58
C GLN A 148 -0.20 -12.29 -23.85
N LYS A 149 -0.53 -13.54 -24.14
CA LYS A 149 -0.14 -14.22 -25.38
C LYS A 149 -0.78 -13.57 -26.60
N GLU A 150 -2.08 -13.26 -26.57
CA GLU A 150 -2.76 -12.51 -27.64
C GLU A 150 -2.11 -11.14 -27.89
N ILE A 151 -1.66 -10.46 -26.84
CA ILE A 151 -0.94 -9.18 -26.95
C ILE A 151 0.48 -9.38 -27.51
N ARG A 152 1.20 -10.43 -27.08
CA ARG A 152 2.53 -10.79 -27.59
C ARG A 152 2.52 -11.25 -29.04
N ASP A 153 1.55 -12.06 -29.43
CA ASP A 153 1.36 -12.54 -30.80
C ASP A 153 1.00 -11.37 -31.73
N LYS A 154 0.25 -10.38 -31.22
CA LYS A 154 0.06 -9.07 -31.86
C LYS A 154 1.32 -8.19 -31.87
N ASN A 155 2.48 -8.65 -31.35
CA ASN A 155 3.71 -7.87 -31.20
C ASN A 155 5.00 -8.44 -31.86
N ASN A 156 4.97 -9.51 -32.66
CA ASN A 156 6.13 -9.98 -33.49
C ASN A 156 6.52 -9.04 -34.66
N GLU A 157 7.83 -8.87 -34.95
CA GLU A 157 8.58 -8.11 -36.00
C GLU A 157 7.87 -7.17 -37.03
N ASN A 158 6.60 -7.38 -37.41
CA ASN A 158 5.76 -6.54 -38.28
C ASN A 158 4.70 -5.70 -37.52
N THR A 159 4.96 -5.32 -36.27
CA THR A 159 3.90 -5.04 -35.28
C THR A 159 3.67 -3.60 -34.88
N PHE A 160 2.51 -3.39 -34.24
CA PHE A 160 1.98 -2.09 -33.83
C PHE A 160 3.03 -1.21 -33.15
N SER A 161 3.82 -1.77 -32.24
CA SER A 161 4.87 -1.05 -31.51
C SER A 161 6.00 -0.61 -32.44
N ALA A 162 6.57 -1.53 -33.23
CA ALA A 162 7.60 -1.20 -34.23
C ALA A 162 7.10 -0.19 -35.28
N LYS A 163 5.81 -0.28 -35.68
CA LYS A 163 5.17 0.70 -36.57
C LYS A 163 5.07 2.08 -35.91
N GLN A 164 4.66 2.15 -34.64
CA GLN A 164 4.60 3.43 -33.92
C GLN A 164 6.01 4.01 -33.70
N GLU A 165 7.00 3.20 -33.32
CA GLU A 165 8.39 3.62 -33.13
C GLU A 165 9.02 4.13 -34.42
N SER A 166 8.79 3.44 -35.54
CA SER A 166 9.22 3.86 -36.87
C SER A 166 8.57 5.19 -37.28
N GLU A 167 7.26 5.35 -37.06
CA GLU A 167 6.53 6.60 -37.32
C GLU A 167 7.10 7.75 -36.48
N ILE A 168 7.35 7.54 -35.17
CA ILE A 168 7.97 8.53 -34.29
C ILE A 168 9.34 8.93 -34.82
N LYS A 169 10.18 7.96 -35.20
CA LYS A 169 11.53 8.22 -35.73
C LYS A 169 11.47 9.02 -37.04
N LYS A 170 10.52 8.69 -37.92
CA LYS A 170 10.28 9.40 -39.18
C LYS A 170 9.84 10.84 -38.92
N CYS A 171 8.82 11.06 -38.10
CA CYS A 171 8.34 12.40 -37.76
C CYS A 171 9.46 13.26 -37.14
N LYS A 172 10.26 12.71 -36.21
CA LYS A 172 11.40 13.42 -35.62
C LYS A 172 12.42 13.87 -36.66
N GLY A 173 12.75 13.01 -37.63
CA GLY A 173 13.68 13.36 -38.72
C GLY A 173 13.14 14.47 -39.63
N GLU A 174 11.85 14.44 -39.96
CA GLU A 174 11.21 15.46 -40.79
C GLU A 174 11.07 16.80 -40.05
N ILE A 175 10.69 16.79 -38.77
CA ILE A 175 10.63 18.00 -37.92
C ILE A 175 12.01 18.67 -37.82
N GLU A 176 13.08 17.87 -37.64
CA GLU A 176 14.44 18.38 -37.59
C GLU A 176 14.89 19.00 -38.93
N THR A 177 14.37 18.50 -40.05
CA THR A 177 14.61 19.08 -41.38
C THR A 177 13.93 20.44 -41.51
N ILE A 178 12.67 20.57 -41.05
CA ILE A 178 11.94 21.86 -41.02
C ILE A 178 12.68 22.87 -40.14
N ARG A 179 13.13 22.46 -38.95
CA ARG A 179 13.92 23.32 -38.04
C ARG A 179 15.19 23.84 -38.71
N LYS A 180 15.94 22.97 -39.38
CA LYS A 180 17.16 23.36 -40.11
C LYS A 180 16.88 24.32 -41.25
N GLY A 181 15.72 24.21 -41.90
CA GLY A 181 15.30 25.12 -42.98
C GLY A 181 15.07 26.56 -42.51
N VAL A 182 14.57 26.77 -41.30
CA VAL A 182 14.31 28.11 -40.73
C VAL A 182 15.45 28.67 -39.87
N SER A 183 16.39 27.82 -39.44
CA SER A 183 17.51 28.21 -38.58
C SER A 183 18.70 28.70 -39.40
N SER A 184 19.36 29.77 -38.97
CA SER A 184 20.62 30.26 -39.57
C SER A 184 21.72 30.44 -38.52
N LYS A 185 22.95 30.72 -38.95
CA LYS A 185 24.06 31.05 -38.02
C LYS A 185 23.78 32.33 -37.23
N ILE A 186 23.04 33.27 -37.82
CA ILE A 186 22.76 34.60 -37.23
C ILE A 186 21.54 34.54 -36.31
N ILE A 187 20.56 33.70 -36.65
CA ILE A 187 19.33 33.45 -35.89
C ILE A 187 19.20 31.93 -35.68
N PRO A 188 19.85 31.39 -34.63
CA PRO A 188 19.75 29.97 -34.31
C PRO A 188 18.41 29.66 -33.64
N ILE A 189 17.71 28.63 -34.12
CA ILE A 189 16.46 28.13 -33.54
C ILE A 189 16.70 26.74 -32.96
N LYS A 190 16.41 26.56 -31.67
CA LYS A 190 16.57 25.29 -30.97
C LYS A 190 15.35 24.37 -31.16
N PRO A 191 15.50 23.04 -31.00
CA PRO A 191 14.40 22.10 -31.18
C PRO A 191 13.21 22.32 -30.23
N ASP A 192 13.47 22.70 -28.98
CA ASP A 192 12.46 23.00 -27.96
C ASP A 192 11.61 24.24 -28.30
N GLU A 193 12.16 25.21 -29.03
CA GLU A 193 11.44 26.44 -29.39
C GLU A 193 10.32 26.21 -30.42
N ILE A 194 10.43 25.14 -31.22
CA ILE A 194 9.42 24.76 -32.22
C ILE A 194 8.45 23.68 -31.71
N GLU A 195 8.67 23.12 -30.52
CA GLU A 195 7.74 22.16 -29.94
C GLU A 195 6.40 22.85 -29.60
N ILE A 196 5.31 22.18 -29.92
CA ILE A 196 3.95 22.65 -29.65
C ILE A 196 3.44 21.94 -28.41
N GLU A 197 3.42 22.67 -27.30
CA GLU A 197 2.77 22.20 -26.08
C GLU A 197 1.27 22.00 -26.32
N ASN A 198 0.71 20.93 -25.73
CA ASN A 198 -0.72 20.63 -25.81
C ASN A 198 -1.28 20.60 -27.24
N ILE A 199 -0.52 20.10 -28.24
CA ILE A 199 -0.92 20.05 -29.66
C ILE A 199 -2.33 19.50 -29.95
N CYS A 200 -2.94 18.74 -29.04
CA CYS A 200 -4.32 18.26 -29.19
C CYS A 200 -5.40 19.30 -28.81
N LYS A 201 -5.02 20.46 -28.28
CA LYS A 201 -5.91 21.55 -27.85
C LYS A 201 -5.70 22.84 -28.63
N VAL A 202 -4.66 22.89 -29.46
CA VAL A 202 -4.20 24.08 -30.20
C VAL A 202 -4.54 23.87 -31.67
N SER A 203 -5.03 24.89 -32.38
CA SER A 203 -5.30 24.79 -33.82
C SER A 203 -4.04 25.08 -34.65
N LYS A 204 -3.91 24.45 -35.84
CA LYS A 204 -2.87 24.79 -36.82
C LYS A 204 -2.92 26.27 -37.21
N ASP A 205 -4.12 26.85 -37.25
CA ASP A 205 -4.35 28.24 -37.62
C ASP A 205 -3.75 29.26 -36.65
N GLU A 206 -3.48 28.88 -35.39
CA GLU A 206 -2.83 29.75 -34.41
C GLU A 206 -1.37 30.08 -34.79
N PHE A 207 -0.77 29.23 -35.63
CA PHE A 207 0.58 29.42 -36.16
C PHE A 207 0.60 29.96 -37.58
N LYS A 208 -0.56 30.32 -38.13
CA LYS A 208 -0.64 30.86 -39.49
C LYS A 208 0.06 32.23 -39.54
N ASP A 209 1.02 32.35 -40.44
CA ASP A 209 1.67 33.61 -40.78
C ASP A 209 1.27 34.04 -42.19
N GLU A 210 1.24 35.35 -42.42
CA GLU A 210 1.15 35.91 -43.76
C GLU A 210 2.51 35.70 -44.44
N GLU A 211 2.56 34.82 -45.44
CA GLU A 211 3.80 34.44 -46.13
C GLU A 211 4.56 35.65 -46.72
N ASN A 212 3.81 36.70 -47.06
CA ASN A 212 4.36 37.98 -47.51
C ASN A 212 5.10 38.72 -46.38
N ALA A 213 4.58 38.72 -45.15
CA ALA A 213 5.16 39.44 -44.02
C ALA A 213 6.52 38.87 -43.57
N LEU A 214 6.70 37.55 -43.62
CA LEU A 214 8.00 36.93 -43.33
C LEU A 214 9.05 37.31 -44.38
N THR A 215 8.66 37.29 -45.65
CA THR A 215 9.56 37.62 -46.77
C THR A 215 9.98 39.09 -46.71
N GLU A 216 9.06 39.99 -46.33
CA GLU A 216 9.35 41.41 -46.08
C GLU A 216 10.34 41.60 -44.92
N LEU A 217 10.12 40.94 -43.78
CA LEU A 217 11.04 40.98 -42.63
C LEU A 217 12.44 40.44 -42.96
N GLU A 218 12.53 39.40 -43.79
CA GLU A 218 13.82 38.85 -44.25
C GLU A 218 14.58 39.86 -45.12
N ASN A 219 13.89 40.49 -46.08
CA ASN A 219 14.48 41.51 -46.94
C ASN A 219 14.92 42.75 -46.15
N ASP A 220 14.10 43.21 -45.20
CA ASP A 220 14.42 44.37 -44.36
C ASP A 220 15.61 44.08 -43.43
N PHE A 221 15.67 42.88 -42.84
CA PHE A 221 16.80 42.45 -42.03
C PHE A 221 18.09 42.35 -42.84
N GLU A 222 18.07 41.72 -44.03
CA GLU A 222 19.26 41.61 -44.88
C GLU A 222 19.76 42.97 -45.35
N ARG A 223 18.85 43.86 -45.76
CA ARG A 223 19.18 45.22 -46.19
C ARG A 223 19.82 46.01 -45.06
N LEU A 224 19.22 46.03 -43.87
CA LEU A 224 19.74 46.79 -42.73
C LEU A 224 21.03 46.20 -42.18
N ASN A 225 21.12 44.87 -42.07
CA ASN A 225 22.34 44.17 -41.63
C ASN A 225 23.49 44.37 -42.63
N GLY A 226 23.20 44.42 -43.94
CA GLY A 226 24.16 44.77 -44.98
C GLY A 226 24.64 46.20 -44.86
N ALA A 227 23.73 47.15 -44.64
CA ALA A 227 24.05 48.56 -44.41
C ALA A 227 24.88 48.77 -43.13
N MET A 228 24.59 48.05 -42.04
CA MET A 228 25.34 48.19 -40.78
C MET A 228 26.83 47.85 -40.91
N LYS A 229 27.22 46.95 -41.83
CA LYS A 229 28.63 46.62 -42.09
C LYS A 229 29.44 47.81 -42.63
N THR A 230 28.80 48.82 -43.22
CA THR A 230 29.51 50.00 -43.71
C THR A 230 29.88 50.97 -42.58
N PHE A 231 29.26 50.83 -41.40
CA PHE A 231 29.55 51.60 -40.19
C PHE A 231 30.62 50.94 -39.29
N ASP A 232 31.17 49.79 -39.69
CA ASP A 232 32.19 49.07 -38.94
C ASP A 232 33.51 49.86 -38.93
N GLY A 233 34.03 50.13 -37.72
CA GLY A 233 35.32 50.83 -37.53
C GLY A 233 35.24 52.35 -37.35
N LEU A 234 34.04 52.95 -37.44
CA LEU A 234 33.81 54.34 -37.01
C LEU A 234 33.91 54.48 -35.49
N LYS A 235 34.61 55.51 -35.03
CA LYS A 235 34.78 55.86 -33.61
C LYS A 235 34.63 57.36 -33.43
N GLU A 236 34.25 57.76 -32.22
CA GLU A 236 34.22 59.17 -31.83
C GLU A 236 35.62 59.79 -31.91
N ILE A 237 35.70 61.02 -32.38
CA ILE A 237 36.94 61.78 -32.50
C ILE A 237 37.04 62.70 -31.28
N GLU A 238 37.92 62.36 -30.35
CA GLU A 238 38.19 63.18 -29.16
C GLU A 238 39.15 64.32 -29.51
N LEU A 239 38.75 65.56 -29.19
CA LEU A 239 39.59 66.76 -29.36
C LEU A 239 40.17 67.18 -28.00
N PRO A 240 41.46 67.57 -27.92
CA PRO A 240 42.04 68.07 -26.68
C PRO A 240 41.34 69.37 -26.20
N GLU A 241 41.05 69.46 -24.90
CA GLU A 241 40.30 70.59 -24.34
C GLU A 241 41.14 71.88 -24.26
N TYR A 242 40.64 72.96 -24.89
CA TYR A 242 41.04 74.34 -24.62
C TYR A 242 39.88 75.05 -23.92
N ASP A 243 39.84 74.92 -22.59
CA ASP A 243 38.70 75.33 -21.77
C ASP A 243 38.84 76.75 -21.19
N GLN A 244 37.78 77.20 -20.52
CA GLN A 244 37.75 78.50 -19.85
C GLN A 244 38.83 78.62 -18.76
N THR A 245 39.20 77.51 -18.11
CA THR A 245 40.21 77.47 -17.05
C THR A 245 41.58 77.89 -17.57
N ILE A 246 41.97 77.38 -18.75
CA ILE A 246 43.22 77.73 -19.42
C ILE A 246 43.21 79.20 -19.84
N GLN A 247 42.10 79.67 -20.44
CA GLN A 247 41.92 81.06 -20.85
C GLN A 247 42.03 82.03 -19.67
N ASP A 248 41.35 81.75 -18.56
CA ASP A 248 41.39 82.57 -17.35
C ASP A 248 42.79 82.61 -16.74
N GLY A 249 43.48 81.47 -16.75
CA GLY A 249 44.87 81.37 -16.29
C GLY A 249 45.84 82.18 -17.14
N LEU A 250 45.67 82.17 -18.46
CA LEU A 250 46.48 82.99 -19.38
C LEU A 250 46.19 84.48 -19.21
N LYS A 251 44.91 84.84 -19.11
CA LYS A 251 44.49 86.22 -18.88
C LYS A 251 45.10 86.79 -17.60
N PHE A 252 45.12 86.01 -16.51
CA PHE A 252 45.80 86.39 -15.27
C PHE A 252 47.29 86.72 -15.50
N LEU A 253 48.00 85.92 -16.31
CA LEU A 253 49.43 86.14 -16.57
C LEU A 253 49.68 87.41 -17.40
N PHE A 254 48.88 87.63 -18.45
CA PHE A 254 49.06 88.80 -19.32
C PHE A 254 48.43 90.08 -18.77
N ASP A 255 47.61 90.01 -17.72
CA ASP A 255 47.15 91.18 -16.95
C ASP A 255 48.12 91.58 -15.82
N PHE A 256 49.12 90.75 -15.51
CA PHE A 256 50.05 91.00 -14.42
C PHE A 256 51.08 92.08 -14.77
N ASP A 257 51.13 93.15 -13.97
CA ASP A 257 52.05 94.28 -14.11
C ASP A 257 53.14 94.22 -13.04
N THR A 258 54.27 93.61 -13.39
CA THR A 258 55.41 93.47 -12.48
C THR A 258 55.87 94.83 -11.91
N ASP A 259 55.86 95.89 -12.73
CA ASP A 259 56.42 97.18 -12.33
C ASP A 259 55.55 97.92 -11.30
N LYS A 260 54.24 97.62 -11.25
CA LYS A 260 53.30 98.11 -10.21
C LYS A 260 53.30 97.29 -8.93
N GLU A 261 53.53 95.99 -9.05
CA GLU A 261 53.43 95.04 -7.93
C GLU A 261 54.70 94.97 -7.08
N VAL A 262 55.82 95.48 -7.59
CA VAL A 262 57.08 95.60 -6.87
C VAL A 262 57.13 96.92 -6.09
N GLY A 263 57.54 96.88 -4.81
CA GLY A 263 57.65 98.06 -3.93
C GLY A 263 58.72 99.08 -4.36
N LYS A 264 59.08 100.05 -3.49
CA LYS A 264 60.17 101.02 -3.76
C LYS A 264 61.53 100.31 -3.84
N VAL A 265 61.86 99.76 -5.00
CA VAL A 265 63.15 99.15 -5.33
C VAL A 265 64.03 100.17 -6.03
N SER A 266 65.34 100.17 -5.76
CA SER A 266 66.28 101.11 -6.38
C SER A 266 66.38 100.88 -7.90
N GLU A 267 66.53 101.97 -8.67
CA GLU A 267 66.63 101.89 -10.14
C GLU A 267 67.84 101.04 -10.59
N LYS A 268 68.88 101.00 -9.76
CA LYS A 268 70.07 100.16 -9.96
C LYS A 268 69.74 98.67 -10.00
N ILE A 269 68.79 98.18 -9.20
CA ILE A 269 68.39 96.76 -9.22
C ILE A 269 67.57 96.44 -10.47
N LYS A 270 66.67 97.34 -10.89
CA LYS A 270 65.92 97.18 -12.14
C LYS A 270 66.86 97.12 -13.34
N GLU A 271 67.82 98.05 -13.43
CA GLU A 271 68.86 98.02 -14.46
C GLU A 271 69.71 96.75 -14.39
N HIS A 272 70.07 96.28 -13.19
CA HIS A 272 70.83 95.04 -13.05
C HIS A 272 70.05 93.82 -13.53
N ILE A 273 68.76 93.70 -13.18
CA ILE A 273 67.88 92.62 -13.66
C ILE A 273 67.75 92.65 -15.19
N ASN A 274 67.58 93.84 -15.77
CA ASN A 274 67.53 94.01 -17.22
C ASN A 274 68.86 93.62 -17.90
N ARG A 275 69.99 93.88 -17.24
CA ARG A 275 71.33 93.58 -17.79
C ARG A 275 71.68 92.09 -17.75
N VAL A 276 71.34 91.38 -16.67
CA VAL A 276 71.77 89.99 -16.44
C VAL A 276 70.67 88.96 -16.68
N GLY A 277 69.42 89.41 -16.82
CA GLY A 277 68.24 88.57 -17.02
C GLY A 277 67.58 88.17 -15.70
N ARG A 278 66.24 88.18 -15.71
CA ARG A 278 65.41 87.80 -14.56
C ARG A 278 65.67 86.35 -14.12
N ASP A 279 65.73 85.41 -15.05
CA ASP A 279 65.91 83.98 -14.73
C ASP A 279 67.25 83.69 -14.06
N PHE A 280 68.32 84.41 -14.44
CA PHE A 280 69.63 84.29 -13.79
C PHE A 280 69.56 84.70 -12.31
N ILE A 281 68.82 85.78 -12.02
CA ILE A 281 68.65 86.28 -10.66
C ILE A 281 67.71 85.37 -9.84
N GLU A 282 66.59 84.91 -10.41
CA GLU A 282 65.69 83.95 -9.75
C GLU A 282 66.45 82.69 -9.34
N LYS A 283 67.21 82.10 -10.28
CA LYS A 283 68.00 80.89 -10.03
C LYS A 283 69.16 81.13 -9.05
N GLY A 284 69.80 82.29 -9.15
CA GLY A 284 70.81 82.73 -8.19
C GLY A 284 70.25 82.88 -6.76
N ARG A 285 69.04 83.42 -6.61
CA ARG A 285 68.36 83.53 -5.31
C ARG A 285 68.01 82.16 -4.72
N GLU A 286 67.51 81.23 -5.54
CA GLU A 286 67.22 79.86 -5.09
C GLU A 286 68.48 79.15 -4.59
N LEU A 287 69.59 79.23 -5.34
CA LEU A 287 70.86 78.63 -4.94
C LEU A 287 71.43 79.30 -3.68
N GLN A 288 71.26 80.62 -3.53
CA GLN A 288 71.71 81.36 -2.35
C GLN A 288 70.92 80.95 -1.09
N LYS A 289 69.62 80.68 -1.18
CA LYS A 289 68.80 80.18 -0.05
C LYS A 289 69.31 78.83 0.50
N ALA A 290 70.02 78.04 -0.31
CA ALA A 290 70.57 76.74 0.09
C ALA A 290 71.98 76.81 0.74
N ILE A 291 72.63 77.98 0.73
CA ILE A 291 73.99 78.18 1.25
C ILE A 291 73.92 79.05 2.52
N ASN A 292 74.39 78.52 3.66
CA ASN A 292 74.50 79.29 4.91
C ASN A 292 75.63 80.35 4.78
N ASP A 293 75.44 81.55 5.34
CA ASP A 293 76.36 82.73 5.38
C ASP A 293 76.18 83.88 4.36
N HIS A 294 75.04 84.02 3.68
CA HIS A 294 74.78 85.13 2.73
C HIS A 294 75.85 85.28 1.63
N ALA A 295 76.53 84.18 1.27
CA ALA A 295 77.53 84.15 0.23
C ALA A 295 76.88 84.06 -1.16
N CYS A 296 77.51 84.67 -2.16
CA CYS A 296 77.12 84.53 -3.55
C CYS A 296 77.35 83.08 -4.02
N PRO A 297 76.34 82.38 -4.56
CA PRO A 297 76.48 80.98 -4.98
C PRO A 297 77.44 80.78 -6.15
N PHE A 298 77.85 81.85 -6.84
CA PHE A 298 78.73 81.78 -8.01
C PHE A 298 80.18 82.14 -7.69
N CYS A 299 80.41 83.23 -6.95
CA CYS A 299 81.76 83.71 -6.63
C CYS A 299 82.16 83.54 -5.15
N THR A 300 81.26 83.02 -4.30
CA THR A 300 81.45 82.79 -2.86
C THR A 300 81.72 84.03 -2.00
N GLN A 301 81.66 85.22 -2.59
CA GLN A 301 81.80 86.48 -1.85
C GLN A 301 80.55 86.78 -1.02
N LYS A 302 80.74 87.35 0.18
CA LYS A 302 79.64 87.75 1.06
C LYS A 302 78.83 88.88 0.42
N ILE A 303 77.52 88.70 0.28
CA ILE A 303 76.62 89.71 -0.29
C ILE A 303 76.15 90.63 0.84
N PRO A 304 76.23 91.97 0.68
CA PRO A 304 75.67 92.90 1.65
C PRO A 304 74.16 92.68 1.85
N ASP A 305 73.71 92.62 3.11
CA ASP A 305 72.31 92.35 3.48
C ASP A 305 71.32 93.32 2.82
N LYS A 306 71.73 94.58 2.61
CA LYS A 306 70.92 95.58 1.92
C LYS A 306 70.56 95.17 0.48
N ILE A 307 71.50 94.58 -0.26
CA ILE A 307 71.27 94.12 -1.64
C ILE A 307 70.35 92.90 -1.62
N VAL A 308 70.57 91.98 -0.67
CA VAL A 308 69.70 90.80 -0.48
C VAL A 308 68.26 91.23 -0.18
N GLN A 309 68.09 92.27 0.64
CA GLN A 309 66.78 92.81 1.00
C GLN A 309 66.10 93.49 -0.19
N GLU A 310 66.80 94.34 -0.95
CA GLU A 310 66.20 94.99 -2.12
C GLU A 310 65.81 93.98 -3.23
N TYR A 311 66.56 92.88 -3.39
CA TYR A 311 66.14 91.76 -4.25
C TYR A 311 64.95 90.97 -3.69
N THR A 312 64.86 90.82 -2.38
CA THR A 312 63.70 90.20 -1.71
C THR A 312 62.45 91.06 -1.87
N ASP A 313 62.59 92.39 -1.83
CA ASP A 313 61.48 93.32 -2.07
C ASP A 313 61.04 93.32 -3.54
N TYR A 314 61.98 93.13 -4.49
CA TYR A 314 61.66 92.97 -5.91
C TYR A 314 60.96 91.64 -6.22
N PHE A 315 61.50 90.52 -5.73
CA PHE A 315 60.89 89.21 -5.88
C PHE A 315 60.02 88.90 -4.66
N ASN A 316 59.00 89.72 -4.49
CA ASN A 316 57.99 89.51 -3.44
C ASN A 316 57.08 88.33 -3.78
N GLU A 317 56.22 87.96 -2.84
CA GLU A 317 55.30 86.83 -2.96
C GLU A 317 54.43 86.89 -4.23
N ARG A 318 54.03 88.09 -4.69
CA ARG A 318 53.21 88.26 -5.89
C ARG A 318 53.98 87.97 -7.18
N VAL A 319 55.23 88.43 -7.25
CA VAL A 319 56.13 88.15 -8.39
C VAL A 319 56.54 86.67 -8.41
N GLU A 320 56.82 86.07 -7.25
CA GLU A 320 57.11 84.62 -7.16
C GLU A 320 55.88 83.78 -7.58
N THR A 321 54.67 84.20 -7.18
CA THR A 321 53.40 83.57 -7.62
C THR A 321 53.20 83.68 -9.13
N PHE A 322 53.48 84.84 -9.71
CA PHE A 322 53.43 85.05 -11.16
C PHE A 322 54.40 84.11 -11.89
N SER A 323 55.67 84.06 -11.49
CA SER A 323 56.68 83.17 -12.10
C SER A 323 56.31 81.69 -11.99
N GLN A 324 55.78 81.24 -10.85
CA GLN A 324 55.31 79.86 -10.67
C GLN A 324 54.08 79.53 -11.55
N ARG A 325 53.12 80.46 -11.66
CA ARG A 325 51.94 80.27 -12.51
C ARG A 325 52.31 80.28 -13.99
N SER A 326 53.25 81.12 -14.42
CA SER A 326 53.78 81.11 -15.80
C SER A 326 54.43 79.77 -16.14
N LEU A 327 55.23 79.20 -15.22
CA LEU A 327 55.85 77.90 -15.42
C LEU A 327 54.79 76.79 -15.57
N LYS A 328 53.84 76.72 -14.63
CA LYS A 328 52.73 75.75 -14.68
C LYS A 328 51.89 75.90 -15.94
N MET A 329 51.59 77.13 -16.36
CA MET A 329 50.81 77.37 -17.58
C MET A 329 51.58 76.95 -18.83
N SER A 330 52.90 77.19 -18.88
CA SER A 330 53.75 76.72 -19.97
C SER A 330 53.76 75.18 -20.08
N GLU A 331 53.86 74.48 -18.94
CA GLU A 331 53.77 73.01 -18.88
C GLU A 331 52.40 72.51 -19.34
N THR A 332 51.32 73.17 -18.91
CA THR A 332 49.94 72.85 -19.34
C THR A 332 49.78 73.02 -20.86
N LEU A 333 50.23 74.15 -21.42
CA LEU A 333 50.19 74.38 -22.87
C LEU A 333 51.04 73.37 -23.64
N GLN A 334 52.20 72.98 -23.11
CA GLN A 334 53.05 71.94 -23.72
C GLN A 334 52.34 70.58 -23.75
N LYS A 335 51.64 70.24 -22.66
CA LYS A 335 50.87 69.00 -22.56
C LYS A 335 49.72 69.00 -23.57
N ILE A 336 48.98 70.09 -23.67
CA ILE A 336 47.88 70.25 -24.66
C ILE A 336 48.44 70.12 -26.07
N LEU A 337 49.53 70.83 -26.39
CA LEU A 337 50.21 70.73 -27.69
C LEU A 337 50.58 69.28 -28.04
N GLY A 338 51.06 68.51 -27.07
CA GLY A 338 51.38 67.09 -27.24
C GLY A 338 50.16 66.19 -27.45
N GLN A 339 48.98 66.59 -26.99
CA GLN A 339 47.72 65.86 -27.20
C GLN A 339 47.11 66.08 -28.58
N TRP A 340 47.45 67.19 -29.26
CA TRP A 340 46.99 67.46 -30.63
C TRP A 340 47.72 66.55 -31.64
N ASN A 341 47.27 65.31 -31.79
CA ASN A 341 47.80 64.38 -32.79
C ASN A 341 47.04 64.51 -34.13
N THR A 342 47.50 65.44 -34.98
CA THR A 342 46.93 65.70 -36.32
C THR A 342 46.75 64.42 -37.13
N LYS A 343 47.71 63.49 -37.08
CA LYS A 343 47.67 62.26 -37.87
C LYS A 343 46.56 61.32 -37.41
N GLU A 344 46.38 61.16 -36.11
CA GLU A 344 45.32 60.31 -35.56
C GLU A 344 43.93 60.90 -35.81
N ILE A 345 43.76 62.22 -35.62
CA ILE A 345 42.50 62.92 -35.86
C ILE A 345 42.09 62.82 -37.35
N LEU A 346 43.03 63.05 -38.28
CA LEU A 346 42.76 62.93 -39.72
C LEU A 346 42.50 61.48 -40.14
N GLN A 347 43.21 60.51 -39.58
CA GLN A 347 42.95 59.09 -39.85
C GLN A 347 41.58 58.63 -39.33
N ALA A 348 41.14 59.16 -38.19
CA ALA A 348 39.79 58.91 -37.68
C ALA A 348 38.74 59.57 -38.58
N PHE A 349 38.98 60.80 -39.02
CA PHE A 349 38.09 61.54 -39.93
C PHE A 349 37.97 60.89 -41.32
N GLU A 350 39.05 60.34 -41.89
CA GLU A 350 39.06 59.61 -43.18
C GLU A 350 38.04 58.46 -43.22
N ARG A 351 37.76 57.83 -42.07
CA ARG A 351 36.79 56.73 -41.99
C ARG A 351 35.36 57.19 -42.26
N PHE A 352 35.07 58.49 -42.11
CA PHE A 352 33.77 59.08 -42.37
C PHE A 352 33.56 59.50 -43.84
N LYS A 353 34.56 59.30 -44.71
CA LYS A 353 34.50 59.61 -46.15
C LYS A 353 33.25 59.13 -46.89
N PRO A 354 32.69 57.92 -46.63
CA PRO A 354 31.47 57.46 -47.32
C PRO A 354 30.20 58.23 -46.93
N PHE A 355 30.24 58.99 -45.83
CA PHE A 355 29.06 59.56 -45.18
C PHE A 355 28.99 61.09 -45.25
N ILE A 356 30.12 61.75 -45.53
CA ILE A 356 30.24 63.21 -45.56
C ILE A 356 30.28 63.70 -47.01
N GLN A 357 29.41 64.66 -47.35
CA GLN A 357 29.47 65.34 -48.64
C GLN A 357 30.66 66.31 -48.69
N ASP A 358 31.29 66.42 -49.86
CA ASP A 358 32.46 67.29 -50.11
C ASP A 358 33.65 66.97 -49.18
N PHE A 359 33.80 65.70 -48.80
CA PHE A 359 34.83 65.21 -47.88
C PHE A 359 36.26 65.74 -48.16
N PRO A 360 36.78 65.76 -49.41
CA PRO A 360 38.13 66.26 -49.67
C PRO A 360 38.36 67.71 -49.24
N GLN A 361 37.34 68.57 -49.41
CA GLN A 361 37.42 69.99 -49.06
C GLN A 361 37.39 70.18 -47.54
N LYS A 362 36.56 69.39 -46.84
CA LYS A 362 36.48 69.40 -45.37
C LYS A 362 37.74 68.84 -44.72
N GLN A 363 38.32 67.77 -45.28
CA GLN A 363 39.58 67.21 -44.83
C GLN A 363 40.73 68.21 -44.95
N GLU A 364 40.85 68.89 -46.10
CA GLU A 364 41.86 69.93 -46.31
C GLU A 364 41.66 71.13 -45.36
N SER A 365 40.40 71.52 -45.12
CA SER A 365 40.05 72.57 -44.15
C SER A 365 40.45 72.18 -42.72
N LEU A 366 40.19 70.93 -42.32
CA LEU A 366 40.51 70.39 -41.00
C LEU A 366 42.02 70.26 -40.80
N GLU A 367 42.76 69.77 -41.80
CA GLU A 367 44.23 69.67 -41.77
C GLU A 367 44.87 71.04 -41.55
N LYS A 368 44.46 72.05 -42.34
CA LYS A 368 44.94 73.44 -42.18
C LYS A 368 44.60 74.01 -40.80
N ALA A 369 43.40 73.73 -40.27
CA ALA A 369 42.99 74.18 -38.95
C ALA A 369 43.82 73.52 -37.83
N LEU A 370 44.10 72.22 -37.93
CA LEU A 370 44.91 71.48 -36.97
C LEU A 370 46.37 71.97 -36.93
N GLU A 371 46.96 72.24 -38.10
CA GLU A 371 48.30 72.84 -38.18
C GLU A 371 48.33 74.24 -37.57
N ARG A 372 47.29 75.04 -37.83
CA ARG A 372 47.18 76.41 -37.32
C ARG A 372 47.04 76.44 -35.79
N ILE A 373 46.26 75.55 -35.18
CA ILE A 373 46.16 75.44 -33.71
C ILE A 373 47.52 75.12 -33.10
N LYS A 374 48.27 74.16 -33.66
CA LYS A 374 49.62 73.84 -33.16
C LYS A 374 50.53 75.05 -33.17
N GLY A 375 50.56 75.77 -34.30
CA GLY A 375 51.39 76.98 -34.43
C GLY A 375 51.00 78.08 -33.43
N LEU A 376 49.70 78.25 -33.16
CA LEU A 376 49.21 79.22 -32.18
C LEU A 376 49.51 78.81 -30.74
N LEU A 377 49.35 77.53 -30.39
CA LEU A 377 49.71 77.00 -29.06
C LEU A 377 51.22 77.12 -28.78
N GLU A 378 52.06 76.81 -29.77
CA GLU A 378 53.52 77.01 -29.65
C GLU A 378 53.89 78.47 -29.47
N LYS A 379 53.22 79.37 -30.21
CA LYS A 379 53.41 80.81 -30.08
C LYS A 379 53.03 81.27 -28.68
N LEU A 380 51.86 80.85 -28.20
CA LEU A 380 51.33 81.19 -26.88
C LEU A 380 52.24 80.67 -25.75
N GLN A 381 52.75 79.43 -25.88
CA GLN A 381 53.70 78.85 -24.94
C GLN A 381 54.99 79.69 -24.86
N LYS A 382 55.53 80.11 -26.01
CA LYS A 382 56.73 80.98 -26.05
C LYS A 382 56.49 82.31 -25.37
N GLU A 383 55.33 82.94 -25.56
CA GLU A 383 54.99 84.20 -24.89
C GLU A 383 54.87 84.04 -23.36
N VAL A 384 54.29 82.94 -22.89
CA VAL A 384 54.19 82.65 -21.44
C VAL A 384 55.58 82.47 -20.81
N VAL A 385 56.52 81.84 -21.53
CA VAL A 385 57.91 81.60 -21.05
C VAL A 385 58.70 82.91 -20.89
N LYS A 386 58.43 83.94 -21.71
CA LYS A 386 59.12 85.23 -21.61
C LYS A 386 58.83 85.97 -20.29
N LYS A 387 57.71 85.66 -19.61
CA LYS A 387 57.29 86.28 -18.33
C LYS A 387 57.17 87.82 -18.39
N GLU A 388 56.80 88.39 -19.54
CA GLU A 388 56.74 89.84 -19.76
C GLU A 388 55.40 90.49 -19.31
N GLY A 389 54.41 89.68 -18.95
CA GLY A 389 53.13 90.11 -18.38
C GLY A 389 52.38 91.09 -19.29
N VAL A 390 51.96 92.23 -18.73
CA VAL A 390 51.20 93.27 -19.43
C VAL A 390 51.86 93.81 -20.70
N LYS A 391 53.19 93.68 -20.86
CA LYS A 391 53.92 94.16 -22.04
C LYS A 391 53.51 93.43 -23.33
N ASN A 392 53.10 92.16 -23.23
CA ASN A 392 52.70 91.35 -24.39
C ASN A 392 51.18 91.08 -24.42
N LYS A 393 50.39 91.85 -23.68
CA LYS A 393 48.94 91.64 -23.55
C LYS A 393 48.19 91.74 -24.87
N GLU A 394 48.53 92.71 -25.72
CA GLU A 394 47.89 92.89 -27.03
C GLU A 394 48.19 91.72 -27.98
N GLU A 395 49.42 91.21 -27.96
CA GLU A 395 49.82 90.05 -28.78
C GLU A 395 49.17 88.75 -28.28
N PHE A 396 49.02 88.60 -26.96
CA PHE A 396 48.26 87.50 -26.35
C PHE A 396 46.80 87.53 -26.79
N GLN A 397 46.09 88.65 -26.63
CA GLN A 397 44.66 88.75 -26.95
C GLN A 397 44.39 88.35 -28.41
N LYS A 398 45.22 88.85 -29.33
CA LYS A 398 45.12 88.47 -30.75
C LYS A 398 45.34 86.97 -30.98
N THR A 399 46.31 86.38 -30.29
CA THR A 399 46.66 84.96 -30.46
C THR A 399 45.58 84.05 -29.84
N ASP A 400 44.99 84.44 -28.71
CA ASP A 400 43.94 83.71 -28.00
C ASP A 400 42.58 83.77 -28.73
N GLU A 401 42.23 84.94 -29.29
CA GLU A 401 41.05 85.10 -30.15
C GLU A 401 41.16 84.21 -31.40
N GLU A 402 42.30 84.26 -32.10
CA GLU A 402 42.53 83.42 -33.29
C GLU A 402 42.48 81.92 -32.95
N LEU A 403 43.06 81.52 -31.82
CA LEU A 403 43.05 80.13 -31.37
C LEU A 403 41.63 79.67 -31.04
N SER A 404 40.83 80.51 -30.37
CA SER A 404 39.43 80.23 -30.05
C SER A 404 38.55 80.08 -31.29
N GLU A 405 38.77 80.91 -32.32
CA GLU A 405 38.05 80.80 -33.60
C GLU A 405 38.37 79.49 -34.33
N ILE A 406 39.63 79.10 -34.41
CA ILE A 406 40.03 77.88 -35.11
C ILE A 406 39.57 76.64 -34.33
N TYR A 407 39.64 76.67 -32.99
CA TYR A 407 39.12 75.58 -32.17
C TYR A 407 37.63 75.34 -32.39
N LYS A 408 36.82 76.42 -32.44
CA LYS A 408 35.40 76.32 -32.81
C LYS A 408 35.18 75.75 -34.21
N LYS A 409 36.03 76.12 -35.17
CA LYS A 409 35.96 75.57 -36.54
C LYS A 409 36.23 74.06 -36.56
N ILE A 410 37.26 73.60 -35.86
CA ILE A 410 37.57 72.16 -35.75
C ILE A 410 36.42 71.41 -35.06
N GLN A 411 35.86 71.96 -33.99
CA GLN A 411 34.70 71.36 -33.33
C GLN A 411 33.50 71.23 -34.29
N GLN A 412 33.25 72.26 -35.11
CA GLN A 412 32.19 72.23 -36.10
C GLN A 412 32.44 71.17 -37.20
N ASP A 413 33.67 71.05 -37.68
CA ASP A 413 34.06 70.06 -38.69
C ASP A 413 33.94 68.62 -38.14
N VAL A 414 34.22 68.41 -36.85
CA VAL A 414 34.08 67.10 -36.19
C VAL A 414 32.62 66.80 -35.79
N LYS A 415 31.77 67.80 -35.57
CA LYS A 415 30.37 67.63 -35.11
C LYS A 415 29.53 66.72 -36.01
N GLU A 416 29.71 66.82 -37.33
CA GLU A 416 29.01 65.99 -38.31
C GLU A 416 29.32 64.49 -38.13
N THR A 417 30.52 64.15 -37.64
CA THR A 417 30.89 62.76 -37.33
C THR A 417 30.10 62.19 -36.15
N ALA A 418 29.77 63.02 -35.14
CA ALA A 418 28.95 62.62 -34.00
C ALA A 418 27.48 62.39 -34.39
N GLU A 419 26.94 63.21 -35.30
CA GLU A 419 25.58 63.04 -35.83
C GLU A 419 25.44 61.72 -36.62
N ILE A 420 26.47 61.34 -37.40
CA ILE A 420 26.53 60.06 -38.11
C ILE A 420 26.55 58.87 -37.12
N LEU A 421 27.29 58.98 -36.02
CA LEU A 421 27.35 57.95 -34.98
C LEU A 421 26.01 57.80 -34.23
N SER A 422 25.31 58.89 -33.94
CA SER A 422 23.96 58.83 -33.35
C SER A 422 22.95 58.17 -34.30
N GLY A 423 23.06 58.45 -35.61
CA GLY A 423 22.27 57.76 -36.64
C GLY A 423 22.53 56.25 -36.67
N LYS A 424 23.78 55.81 -36.47
CA LYS A 424 24.16 54.39 -36.35
C LYS A 424 23.46 53.71 -35.17
N GLU A 425 23.47 54.33 -33.99
CA GLU A 425 22.85 53.76 -32.78
C GLU A 425 21.35 53.49 -32.97
N GLN A 426 20.63 54.41 -33.61
CA GLN A 426 19.21 54.23 -33.92
C GLN A 426 18.96 53.06 -34.88
N GLN A 427 19.84 52.86 -35.86
CA GLN A 427 19.75 51.75 -36.81
C GLN A 427 20.11 50.41 -36.16
N GLU A 428 21.05 50.38 -35.21
CA GLU A 428 21.35 49.19 -34.40
C GLU A 428 20.16 48.75 -33.56
N GLU A 429 19.43 49.69 -32.96
CA GLU A 429 18.22 49.37 -32.20
C GLU A 429 17.12 48.79 -33.09
N LYS A 430 16.92 49.36 -34.29
CA LYS A 430 15.99 48.81 -35.30
C LYS A 430 16.41 47.41 -35.75
N LEU A 431 17.70 47.17 -35.97
CA LEU A 431 18.22 45.87 -36.35
C LEU A 431 17.99 44.83 -35.24
N LYS A 432 18.15 45.21 -33.97
CA LYS A 432 17.85 44.34 -32.82
C LYS A 432 16.37 43.96 -32.79
N LYS A 433 15.46 44.91 -33.02
CA LYS A 433 14.00 44.65 -33.09
C LYS A 433 13.64 43.73 -34.26
N LEU A 434 14.09 44.06 -35.47
CA LEU A 434 13.89 43.22 -36.66
C LEU A 434 14.43 41.79 -36.47
N LYS A 435 15.55 41.63 -35.77
CA LYS A 435 16.10 40.31 -35.45
C LYS A 435 15.19 39.49 -34.54
N ILE A 436 14.53 40.12 -33.57
CA ILE A 436 13.56 39.47 -32.67
C ILE A 436 12.31 39.10 -33.46
N ASP A 437 11.74 40.04 -34.20
CA ASP A 437 10.52 39.83 -34.99
C ASP A 437 10.71 38.72 -36.03
N LEU A 438 11.85 38.72 -36.73
CA LEU A 438 12.20 37.68 -37.69
C LEU A 438 12.41 36.31 -37.02
N ARG A 439 12.98 36.27 -35.81
CA ARG A 439 13.11 35.02 -35.04
C ARG A 439 11.74 34.46 -34.68
N GLU A 440 10.83 35.30 -34.19
CA GLU A 440 9.47 34.90 -33.81
C GLU A 440 8.67 34.39 -35.01
N ALA A 441 8.70 35.11 -36.13
CA ALA A 441 8.04 34.69 -37.37
C ALA A 441 8.60 33.36 -37.91
N ARG A 442 9.93 33.14 -37.86
CA ARG A 442 10.54 31.86 -38.25
C ARG A 442 10.12 30.70 -37.34
N ILE A 443 10.01 30.93 -36.03
CA ILE A 443 9.52 29.93 -35.08
C ILE A 443 8.05 29.60 -35.37
N LYS A 444 7.22 30.61 -35.62
CA LYS A 444 5.79 30.44 -35.90
C LYS A 444 5.55 29.69 -37.22
N LYS A 445 6.28 30.02 -38.30
CA LYS A 445 6.32 29.22 -39.53
C LYS A 445 6.75 27.77 -39.28
N ALA A 446 7.82 27.55 -38.53
CA ALA A 446 8.28 26.18 -38.22
C ALA A 446 7.24 25.38 -37.42
N LYS A 447 6.53 26.01 -36.48
CA LYS A 447 5.40 25.39 -35.75
C LYS A 447 4.26 25.04 -36.70
N HIS A 448 3.89 25.94 -37.60
CA HIS A 448 2.86 25.68 -38.61
C HIS A 448 3.21 24.50 -39.53
N ASP A 449 4.41 24.49 -40.09
CA ASP A 449 4.85 23.49 -41.08
C ASP A 449 5.07 22.11 -40.43
N SER A 450 5.49 22.10 -39.16
CA SER A 450 5.70 20.85 -38.41
C SER A 450 4.45 20.36 -37.66
N TYR A 451 3.34 21.12 -37.65
CA TYR A 451 2.14 20.82 -36.87
C TYR A 451 1.61 19.39 -37.09
N ASP A 452 1.38 19.02 -38.36
CA ASP A 452 0.81 17.70 -38.70
C ASP A 452 1.76 16.55 -38.37
N LEU A 453 3.07 16.81 -38.37
CA LEU A 453 4.10 15.83 -37.99
C LEU A 453 4.17 15.66 -36.48
N GLN A 454 4.19 16.77 -35.72
CA GLN A 454 4.17 16.75 -34.27
C GLN A 454 2.88 16.08 -33.75
N LYS A 455 1.74 16.31 -34.40
CA LYS A 455 0.46 15.68 -34.03
C LYS A 455 0.52 14.16 -34.23
N ARG A 456 1.00 13.70 -35.39
CA ARG A 456 1.20 12.27 -35.67
C ARG A 456 2.18 11.62 -34.69
N GLN A 457 3.27 12.30 -34.37
CA GLN A 457 4.24 11.83 -33.38
C GLN A 457 3.59 11.63 -32.00
N LYS A 458 2.90 12.65 -31.47
CA LYS A 458 2.23 12.55 -30.15
C LYS A 458 1.13 11.49 -30.13
N GLU A 459 0.40 11.28 -31.24
CA GLU A 459 -0.58 10.21 -31.36
C GLU A 459 0.05 8.81 -31.31
N ALA A 460 1.18 8.61 -31.99
CA ALA A 460 1.95 7.37 -31.96
C ALA A 460 2.53 7.08 -30.57
N GLU A 461 3.09 8.10 -29.90
CA GLU A 461 3.59 8.01 -28.52
C GLU A 461 2.45 7.64 -27.54
N ARG A 462 1.27 8.24 -27.69
CA ARG A 462 0.09 7.90 -26.86
C ARG A 462 -0.32 6.45 -27.06
N LYS A 463 -0.39 5.98 -28.31
CA LYS A 463 -0.74 4.61 -28.68
C LYS A 463 0.21 3.58 -28.03
N LEU A 464 1.52 3.83 -28.08
CA LEU A 464 2.53 3.03 -27.36
C LEU A 464 2.30 3.06 -25.86
N SER A 465 2.14 4.25 -25.26
CA SER A 465 1.94 4.37 -23.80
C SER A 465 0.70 3.62 -23.28
N VAL A 466 -0.37 3.54 -24.09
CA VAL A 466 -1.60 2.80 -23.72
C VAL A 466 -1.36 1.31 -23.81
N PHE A 467 -0.62 0.86 -24.83
CA PHE A 467 -0.22 -0.53 -25.01
C PHE A 467 0.66 -1.01 -23.85
N ASP A 468 1.72 -0.25 -23.51
CA ASP A 468 2.67 -0.60 -22.44
C ASP A 468 1.97 -0.65 -21.07
N ARG A 469 1.13 0.35 -20.76
CA ARG A 469 0.31 0.34 -19.53
C ARG A 469 -0.62 -0.87 -19.46
N GLY A 470 -1.16 -1.31 -20.59
CA GLY A 470 -1.96 -2.54 -20.68
C GLY A 470 -1.14 -3.78 -20.32
N HIS A 471 0.08 -3.88 -20.84
CA HIS A 471 1.00 -5.00 -20.56
C HIS A 471 1.42 -5.03 -19.08
N GLU A 472 1.89 -3.90 -18.54
CA GLU A 472 2.27 -3.79 -17.13
C GLU A 472 1.13 -4.15 -16.17
N ARG A 473 -0.12 -3.79 -16.52
CA ARG A 473 -1.28 -4.11 -15.70
C ARG A 473 -1.52 -5.62 -15.64
N LEU A 474 -1.32 -6.33 -16.75
CA LEU A 474 -1.45 -7.78 -16.81
C LEU A 474 -0.34 -8.47 -16.02
N GLU A 475 0.91 -7.99 -16.10
CA GLU A 475 2.03 -8.53 -15.31
C GLU A 475 1.83 -8.34 -13.81
N ARG A 476 1.36 -7.16 -13.38
CA ARG A 476 0.99 -6.90 -11.98
C ARG A 476 -0.12 -7.84 -11.51
N LEU A 477 -1.10 -8.12 -12.38
CA LEU A 477 -2.18 -9.04 -12.07
C LEU A 477 -1.68 -10.49 -11.93
N LEU A 478 -0.80 -10.96 -12.83
CA LEU A 478 -0.17 -12.28 -12.72
C LEU A 478 0.62 -12.41 -11.43
N THR A 479 1.47 -11.42 -11.12
CA THR A 479 2.26 -11.40 -9.88
C THR A 479 1.36 -11.48 -8.64
N LYS A 480 0.23 -10.76 -8.64
CA LYS A 480 -0.75 -10.82 -7.55
C LYS A 480 -1.37 -12.21 -7.42
N ILE A 481 -1.78 -12.82 -8.53
CA ILE A 481 -2.36 -14.17 -8.55
C ILE A 481 -1.33 -15.20 -8.06
N ASP A 482 -0.09 -15.14 -8.54
CA ASP A 482 0.99 -16.06 -8.15
C ASP A 482 1.30 -15.94 -6.64
N ASN A 483 1.34 -14.73 -6.10
CA ASN A 483 1.51 -14.51 -4.66
C ASN A 483 0.35 -15.08 -3.83
N GLN A 484 -0.90 -14.93 -4.29
CA GLN A 484 -2.06 -15.52 -3.62
C GLN A 484 -2.05 -17.05 -3.68
N LEU A 485 -1.69 -17.63 -4.83
CA LEU A 485 -1.53 -19.08 -4.99
C LEU A 485 -0.46 -19.62 -4.05
N LYS A 486 0.70 -18.95 -3.99
CA LYS A 486 1.80 -19.34 -3.10
C LYS A 486 1.37 -19.33 -1.63
N GLY A 487 0.66 -18.29 -1.19
CA GLY A 487 0.12 -18.21 0.16
C GLY A 487 -0.82 -19.37 0.50
N LEU A 488 -1.74 -19.72 -0.40
CA LEU A 488 -2.68 -20.84 -0.18
C LEU A 488 -1.97 -22.21 -0.12
N TYR A 489 -0.96 -22.43 -0.98
CA TYR A 489 -0.20 -23.68 -0.96
C TYR A 489 0.66 -23.84 0.30
N GLU A 490 1.30 -22.77 0.77
CA GLU A 490 2.22 -22.83 1.91
C GLU A 490 1.50 -22.83 3.28
N GLN A 491 0.30 -22.24 3.37
CA GLN A 491 -0.33 -21.95 4.67
C GLN A 491 -1.61 -22.74 4.98
N GLU A 492 -2.20 -23.49 4.04
CA GLU A 492 -3.51 -24.13 4.28
C GLU A 492 -3.60 -25.62 3.90
N ARG A 493 -2.70 -26.14 3.05
CA ARG A 493 -2.91 -27.42 2.36
C ARG A 493 -2.17 -28.62 2.99
N PRO A 494 -2.87 -29.59 3.63
CA PRO A 494 -2.24 -30.76 4.26
C PRO A 494 -1.78 -31.82 3.26
N ASP A 495 -0.61 -32.43 3.51
CA ASP A 495 -0.02 -33.42 2.61
C ASP A 495 -0.99 -34.56 2.22
N ILE A 496 -1.13 -34.76 0.91
CA ILE A 496 -1.96 -35.81 0.30
C ILE A 496 -1.56 -37.20 0.81
N GLU A 497 -0.27 -37.46 1.02
CA GLU A 497 0.21 -38.75 1.51
C GLU A 497 -0.31 -39.03 2.92
N VAL A 498 -0.35 -38.00 3.78
CA VAL A 498 -0.89 -38.08 5.14
C VAL A 498 -2.40 -38.31 5.10
N ILE A 499 -3.14 -37.59 4.25
CA ILE A 499 -4.60 -37.81 4.10
C ILE A 499 -4.87 -39.24 3.61
N ASN A 500 -4.16 -39.69 2.57
CA ASN A 500 -4.31 -41.04 2.02
C ASN A 500 -3.95 -42.13 3.05
N HIS A 501 -2.98 -41.86 3.93
CA HIS A 501 -2.69 -42.74 5.06
C HIS A 501 -3.88 -42.85 6.01
N TYR A 502 -4.49 -41.73 6.41
CA TYR A 502 -5.68 -41.75 7.26
C TYR A 502 -6.87 -42.45 6.61
N LEU A 503 -7.08 -42.31 5.29
CA LEU A 503 -8.15 -43.05 4.59
C LEU A 503 -7.96 -44.57 4.69
N LYS A 504 -6.72 -45.07 4.56
CA LYS A 504 -6.41 -46.49 4.76
C LYS A 504 -6.68 -46.93 6.20
N VAL A 505 -6.24 -46.13 7.17
CA VAL A 505 -6.49 -46.36 8.60
C VAL A 505 -7.99 -46.42 8.91
N PHE A 506 -8.79 -45.55 8.29
CA PHE A 506 -10.25 -45.51 8.46
C PHE A 506 -11.01 -46.48 7.59
N ASN A 507 -10.35 -47.54 7.08
CA ASN A 507 -10.98 -48.60 6.30
C ASN A 507 -11.67 -48.09 5.01
N LEU A 508 -11.04 -47.12 4.33
CA LEU A 508 -11.43 -46.62 3.00
C LEU A 508 -10.28 -46.73 1.98
N PRO A 509 -9.64 -47.90 1.79
CA PRO A 509 -8.48 -48.05 0.90
C PRO A 509 -8.81 -47.87 -0.60
N GLN A 510 -10.08 -47.96 -0.98
CA GLN A 510 -10.54 -47.75 -2.37
C GLN A 510 -10.48 -46.28 -2.80
N TYR A 511 -10.45 -45.35 -1.84
CA TYR A 511 -10.36 -43.92 -2.07
C TYR A 511 -8.95 -43.40 -1.81
N SER A 512 -8.52 -42.44 -2.62
CA SER A 512 -7.30 -41.66 -2.42
C SER A 512 -7.48 -40.25 -3.00
N LEU A 513 -6.53 -39.36 -2.77
CA LEU A 513 -6.46 -38.04 -3.37
C LEU A 513 -5.30 -37.96 -4.36
N ASN A 514 -5.53 -37.27 -5.49
CA ASN A 514 -4.46 -36.90 -6.42
C ASN A 514 -3.83 -35.54 -6.07
N LYS A 515 -2.87 -35.08 -6.89
CA LYS A 515 -2.15 -33.79 -6.72
C LYS A 515 -3.08 -32.57 -6.68
N ASP A 516 -4.26 -32.67 -7.28
CA ASP A 516 -5.28 -31.63 -7.29
C ASP A 516 -6.32 -31.80 -6.16
N TYR A 517 -6.10 -32.75 -5.23
CA TYR A 517 -6.99 -33.08 -4.12
C TYR A 517 -8.37 -33.55 -4.58
N GLN A 518 -8.45 -34.04 -5.81
CA GLN A 518 -9.63 -34.73 -6.33
C GLN A 518 -9.66 -36.15 -5.78
N ILE A 519 -10.86 -36.63 -5.49
CA ILE A 519 -11.08 -37.99 -5.03
C ILE A 519 -10.85 -38.96 -6.18
N VAL A 520 -9.99 -39.95 -5.94
CA VAL A 520 -9.67 -41.04 -6.84
C VAL A 520 -10.27 -42.32 -6.27
N LEU A 521 -11.17 -42.94 -7.01
CA LEU A 521 -11.72 -44.26 -6.73
C LEU A 521 -11.07 -45.29 -7.65
N ASN A 522 -10.39 -46.29 -7.10
CA ASN A 522 -9.74 -47.37 -7.87
C ASN A 522 -8.92 -46.84 -9.07
N SER A 523 -8.03 -45.87 -8.82
CA SER A 523 -7.16 -45.22 -9.81
C SER A 523 -7.85 -44.34 -10.86
N LYS A 524 -9.14 -44.02 -10.69
CA LYS A 524 -9.86 -43.04 -11.54
C LYS A 524 -10.31 -41.84 -10.73
N ALA A 525 -9.96 -40.64 -11.17
CA ALA A 525 -10.45 -39.40 -10.58
C ALA A 525 -11.96 -39.27 -10.80
N LEU A 526 -12.70 -38.95 -9.74
CA LEU A 526 -14.14 -38.74 -9.78
C LEU A 526 -14.46 -37.31 -10.21
N GLU A 527 -15.37 -37.18 -11.16
CA GLU A 527 -16.02 -35.90 -11.47
C GLU A 527 -17.03 -35.52 -10.37
N HIS A 528 -17.42 -34.23 -10.29
CA HIS A 528 -18.28 -33.74 -9.19
C HIS A 528 -19.64 -34.43 -9.11
N SER A 529 -20.28 -34.61 -10.28
CA SER A 529 -21.54 -35.34 -10.43
C SER A 529 -21.42 -36.78 -9.91
N ALA A 530 -20.31 -37.45 -10.25
CA ALA A 530 -20.03 -38.81 -9.81
C ALA A 530 -19.72 -38.87 -8.31
N ALA A 531 -18.92 -37.95 -7.76
CA ALA A 531 -18.62 -37.91 -6.33
C ALA A 531 -19.87 -37.72 -5.47
N LYS A 532 -20.79 -36.83 -5.88
CA LYS A 532 -22.08 -36.62 -5.21
C LYS A 532 -22.97 -37.87 -5.22
N MET A 533 -22.99 -38.60 -6.33
CA MET A 533 -23.81 -39.80 -6.49
C MET A 533 -23.21 -41.06 -5.86
N ILE A 534 -21.87 -41.16 -5.81
CA ILE A 534 -21.15 -42.36 -5.37
C ILE A 534 -20.88 -42.33 -3.87
N LEU A 535 -20.51 -41.19 -3.30
CA LEU A 535 -20.11 -41.10 -1.89
C LEU A 535 -21.33 -41.09 -0.98
N SER A 536 -21.38 -42.04 -0.05
CA SER A 536 -22.29 -42.01 1.09
C SER A 536 -21.94 -40.88 2.06
N ASP A 537 -22.88 -40.46 2.89
CA ASP A 537 -22.62 -39.41 3.90
C ASP A 537 -21.53 -39.82 4.90
N GLY A 538 -21.46 -41.12 5.23
CA GLY A 538 -20.39 -41.67 6.06
C GLY A 538 -19.01 -41.58 5.40
N GLU A 539 -18.90 -41.82 4.09
CA GLU A 539 -17.64 -41.66 3.36
C GLU A 539 -17.21 -40.19 3.28
N LYS A 540 -18.14 -39.27 3.02
CA LYS A 540 -17.87 -37.82 3.03
C LYS A 540 -17.35 -37.35 4.40
N ASN A 541 -18.01 -37.81 5.46
CA ASN A 541 -17.61 -37.54 6.84
C ASN A 541 -16.19 -38.08 7.12
N THR A 542 -15.90 -39.32 6.70
CA THR A 542 -14.57 -39.92 6.87
C THR A 542 -13.49 -39.17 6.10
N LEU A 543 -13.77 -38.75 4.86
CA LEU A 543 -12.87 -37.93 4.04
C LEU A 543 -12.57 -36.59 4.71
N ALA A 544 -13.61 -35.88 5.16
CA ALA A 544 -13.46 -34.61 5.87
C ALA A 544 -12.67 -34.77 7.18
N PHE A 545 -12.88 -35.86 7.91
CA PHE A 545 -12.18 -36.13 9.16
C PHE A 545 -10.71 -36.50 8.95
N ALA A 546 -10.40 -37.29 7.93
CA ALA A 546 -9.03 -37.57 7.51
C ALA A 546 -8.28 -36.28 7.13
N TYR A 547 -8.94 -35.39 6.40
CA TYR A 547 -8.42 -34.07 6.07
C TYR A 547 -8.21 -33.20 7.32
N PHE A 548 -9.16 -33.19 8.26
CA PHE A 548 -9.03 -32.48 9.54
C PHE A 548 -7.81 -32.92 10.34
N LEU A 549 -7.58 -34.24 10.47
CA LEU A 549 -6.40 -34.76 11.18
C LEU A 549 -5.09 -34.43 10.46
N ALA A 550 -5.05 -34.55 9.13
CA ALA A 550 -3.87 -34.17 8.35
C ALA A 550 -3.56 -32.67 8.50
N ARG A 551 -4.61 -31.84 8.54
CA ARG A 551 -4.50 -30.40 8.78
C ARG A 551 -3.96 -30.08 10.17
N LEU A 552 -4.46 -30.76 11.22
CA LEU A 552 -3.93 -30.59 12.57
C LEU A 552 -2.44 -30.96 12.64
N LYS A 553 -2.05 -32.07 11.99
CA LYS A 553 -0.66 -32.54 11.95
C LYS A 553 0.27 -31.58 11.19
N LEU A 554 -0.25 -30.87 10.19
CA LEU A 554 0.51 -29.84 9.47
C LEU A 554 0.80 -28.62 10.36
N PHE A 555 -0.20 -28.13 11.10
CA PHE A 555 -0.09 -26.85 11.83
C PHE A 555 0.43 -26.94 13.25
N TYR A 556 0.26 -28.08 13.90
CA TYR A 556 0.51 -28.21 15.33
C TYR A 556 1.53 -29.31 15.59
N LYS A 557 2.67 -28.89 16.16
CA LYS A 557 3.71 -29.76 16.71
C LYS A 557 3.61 -29.78 18.22
N LYS A 558 4.43 -30.62 18.85
CA LYS A 558 4.49 -30.81 20.31
C LYS A 558 4.49 -29.49 21.10
N GLU A 559 5.30 -28.51 20.69
CA GLU A 559 5.43 -27.22 21.36
C GLU A 559 4.15 -26.37 21.34
N ASN A 560 3.27 -26.59 20.36
CA ASN A 560 2.02 -25.85 20.20
C ASN A 560 0.87 -26.46 21.01
N LEU A 561 0.95 -27.74 21.36
CA LEU A 561 -0.18 -28.50 21.92
C LEU A 561 -0.70 -27.92 23.23
N LYS A 562 0.19 -27.42 24.10
CA LYS A 562 -0.20 -26.83 25.40
C LYS A 562 -1.18 -25.64 25.27
N ASP A 563 -1.16 -24.94 24.14
CA ASP A 563 -1.97 -23.76 23.84
C ASP A 563 -2.98 -24.07 22.71
N LEU A 564 -3.43 -25.33 22.61
CA LEU A 564 -4.40 -25.80 21.63
C LEU A 564 -5.63 -26.41 22.30
N VAL A 565 -6.81 -26.05 21.80
CA VAL A 565 -8.10 -26.67 22.12
C VAL A 565 -8.65 -27.29 20.84
N ILE A 566 -9.01 -28.57 20.90
CA ILE A 566 -9.59 -29.31 19.77
C ILE A 566 -11.00 -29.75 20.18
N ALA A 567 -12.01 -29.35 19.41
CA ALA A 567 -13.39 -29.80 19.57
C ALA A 567 -13.83 -30.65 18.37
N ILE A 568 -14.38 -31.83 18.64
CA ILE A 568 -14.82 -32.78 17.62
C ILE A 568 -16.30 -33.09 17.88
N ASP A 569 -17.18 -32.59 17.01
CA ASP A 569 -18.63 -32.81 17.05
C ASP A 569 -18.99 -34.00 16.16
N ASP A 570 -19.20 -35.14 16.80
CA ASP A 570 -19.75 -36.37 16.25
C ASP A 570 -19.09 -36.89 14.96
N PRO A 571 -17.82 -37.33 15.02
CA PRO A 571 -17.03 -37.72 13.86
C PRO A 571 -17.47 -39.06 13.25
N VAL A 572 -18.52 -39.69 13.75
CA VAL A 572 -18.93 -41.06 13.42
C VAL A 572 -20.36 -41.17 12.84
N SER A 573 -20.89 -40.08 12.31
CA SER A 573 -22.20 -40.08 11.68
C SER A 573 -22.26 -41.04 10.48
N SER A 574 -23.25 -41.95 10.47
CA SER A 574 -23.52 -42.91 9.38
C SER A 574 -22.34 -43.84 9.03
N LEU A 575 -21.57 -44.27 10.03
CA LEU A 575 -20.43 -45.18 9.87
C LEU A 575 -20.73 -46.61 10.35
N ASP A 576 -20.05 -47.60 9.75
CA ASP A 576 -20.02 -48.97 10.25
C ASP A 576 -19.15 -49.13 11.51
N GLU A 577 -19.33 -50.25 12.22
CA GLU A 577 -18.66 -50.52 13.50
C GLU A 577 -17.13 -50.51 13.42
N GLN A 578 -16.55 -51.02 12.33
CA GLN A 578 -15.10 -51.04 12.15
C GLN A 578 -14.53 -49.64 11.99
N ARG A 579 -15.21 -48.78 11.21
CA ARG A 579 -14.82 -47.36 11.06
C ARG A 579 -15.00 -46.60 12.37
N ILE A 580 -16.09 -46.84 13.10
CA ILE A 580 -16.31 -46.26 14.44
C ILE A 580 -15.13 -46.59 15.35
N TYR A 581 -14.69 -47.85 15.37
CA TYR A 581 -13.54 -48.28 16.17
C TYR A 581 -12.24 -47.57 15.76
N ASN A 582 -11.94 -47.53 14.46
CA ASN A 582 -10.69 -46.92 13.96
C ASN A 582 -10.65 -45.40 14.22
N ILE A 583 -11.78 -44.70 14.07
CA ILE A 583 -11.89 -43.28 14.41
C ILE A 583 -11.80 -43.07 15.92
N SER A 584 -12.40 -43.95 16.73
CA SER A 584 -12.28 -43.90 18.20
C SER A 584 -10.83 -43.98 18.64
N ASP A 585 -10.04 -44.90 18.08
CA ASP A 585 -8.62 -45.04 18.42
C ASP A 585 -7.82 -43.77 18.07
N ARG A 586 -8.04 -43.20 16.89
CA ARG A 586 -7.37 -41.95 16.48
C ARG A 586 -7.80 -40.75 17.32
N VAL A 587 -9.08 -40.63 17.67
CA VAL A 587 -9.58 -39.56 18.55
C VAL A 587 -9.05 -39.72 19.98
N ALA A 588 -9.03 -40.93 20.53
CA ALA A 588 -8.50 -41.24 21.85
C ALA A 588 -6.99 -40.91 21.94
N ARG A 589 -6.25 -41.13 20.85
CA ARG A 589 -4.79 -40.93 20.79
C ARG A 589 -4.37 -39.65 20.08
N ILE A 590 -5.27 -38.70 19.82
CA ILE A 590 -4.99 -37.52 18.99
C ILE A 590 -3.76 -36.73 19.46
N ASN A 591 -3.56 -36.58 20.77
CA ASN A 591 -2.37 -35.94 21.33
C ASN A 591 -1.06 -36.69 21.02
N GLN A 592 -1.10 -38.04 21.01
CA GLN A 592 0.06 -38.87 20.63
C GLN A 592 0.31 -38.80 19.12
N GLU A 593 -0.75 -38.76 18.32
CA GLU A 593 -0.66 -38.64 16.87
C GLU A 593 -0.01 -37.30 16.45
N LEU A 594 -0.40 -36.19 17.09
CA LEU A 594 0.14 -34.86 16.77
C LEU A 594 1.58 -34.64 17.28
N ALA A 595 1.96 -35.28 18.38
CA ALA A 595 3.32 -35.17 18.92
C ALA A 595 4.30 -36.20 18.37
N GLU A 596 3.80 -37.27 17.74
CA GLU A 596 4.57 -38.44 17.29
C GLU A 596 5.31 -39.19 18.42
N GLU A 597 4.97 -38.91 19.68
CA GLU A 597 5.56 -39.54 20.87
C GLU A 597 4.57 -39.58 22.05
N ARG A 598 4.97 -40.25 23.13
CA ARG A 598 4.22 -40.23 24.39
C ARG A 598 4.49 -38.93 25.16
N LEU A 599 3.47 -38.10 25.28
CA LEU A 599 3.55 -36.80 25.95
C LEU A 599 3.43 -36.89 27.48
N LYS A 600 4.14 -35.98 28.16
CA LYS A 600 3.92 -35.67 29.59
C LYS A 600 2.58 -34.93 29.76
N ASN A 601 2.02 -34.96 30.98
CA ASN A 601 0.67 -34.41 31.25
C ASN A 601 0.51 -32.90 31.02
N GLU A 602 1.59 -32.14 30.87
CA GLU A 602 1.55 -30.68 30.74
C GLU A 602 1.74 -30.17 29.30
N GLU A 603 2.03 -31.07 28.35
CA GLU A 603 2.37 -30.75 26.96
C GLU A 603 1.27 -31.21 25.98
N LYS A 604 0.01 -31.30 26.42
CA LYS A 604 -1.11 -31.86 25.66
C LYS A 604 -2.11 -30.78 25.25
N ALA A 605 -2.75 -30.96 24.10
CA ALA A 605 -3.91 -30.19 23.70
C ALA A 605 -5.13 -30.59 24.54
N GLN A 606 -5.98 -29.61 24.81
CA GLN A 606 -7.25 -29.83 25.49
C GLN A 606 -8.29 -30.33 24.48
N ILE A 607 -8.87 -31.50 24.72
CA ILE A 607 -9.76 -32.17 23.78
C ILE A 607 -11.19 -32.13 24.28
N PHE A 608 -12.12 -31.85 23.38
CA PHE A 608 -13.57 -31.97 23.56
C PHE A 608 -14.12 -32.87 22.47
N VAL A 609 -14.73 -34.00 22.85
CA VAL A 609 -15.39 -34.90 21.91
C VAL A 609 -16.87 -34.95 22.25
N LEU A 610 -17.72 -34.52 21.34
CA LEU A 610 -19.16 -34.53 21.50
C LEU A 610 -19.74 -35.65 20.64
N THR A 611 -20.68 -36.44 21.15
CA THR A 611 -21.31 -37.49 20.34
C THR A 611 -22.71 -37.83 20.85
N HIS A 612 -23.52 -38.40 19.95
CA HIS A 612 -24.77 -39.09 20.31
C HIS A 612 -24.66 -40.61 20.11
N ASN A 613 -23.53 -41.10 19.59
CA ASN A 613 -23.32 -42.50 19.28
C ASN A 613 -22.78 -43.24 20.50
N HIS A 614 -23.58 -44.19 21.02
CA HIS A 614 -23.22 -44.98 22.20
C HIS A 614 -22.01 -45.89 21.97
N THR A 615 -21.87 -46.49 20.79
CA THR A 615 -20.74 -47.37 20.47
C THR A 615 -19.44 -46.58 20.48
N PHE A 616 -19.44 -45.40 19.85
CA PHE A 616 -18.29 -44.49 19.87
C PHE A 616 -17.95 -44.01 21.29
N MET A 617 -18.96 -43.63 22.07
CA MET A 617 -18.78 -43.27 23.48
C MET A 617 -18.15 -44.41 24.28
N ALA A 618 -18.65 -45.64 24.15
CA ALA A 618 -18.12 -46.82 24.84
C ALA A 618 -16.68 -47.12 24.41
N CYS A 619 -16.35 -47.02 23.12
CA CYS A 619 -14.98 -47.15 22.63
C CYS A 619 -14.06 -46.11 23.27
N LEU A 620 -14.46 -44.83 23.33
CA LEU A 620 -13.66 -43.78 23.96
C LEU A 620 -13.48 -43.98 25.46
N ILE A 621 -14.51 -44.47 26.16
CA ILE A 621 -14.40 -44.82 27.58
C ILE A 621 -13.34 -45.90 27.79
N ASN A 622 -13.38 -46.96 26.98
CA ASN A 622 -12.44 -48.07 27.10
C ASN A 622 -11.01 -47.68 26.70
N MET A 623 -10.85 -46.79 25.72
CA MET A 623 -9.53 -46.40 25.20
C MET A 623 -8.86 -45.30 26.03
N VAL A 624 -9.62 -44.32 26.53
CA VAL A 624 -9.08 -43.18 27.30
C VAL A 624 -9.12 -43.45 28.81
N GLY A 625 -10.15 -44.15 29.28
CA GLY A 625 -10.32 -44.53 30.68
C GLY A 625 -10.35 -43.33 31.64
N THR A 626 -9.69 -43.47 32.79
CA THR A 626 -9.67 -42.44 33.85
C THR A 626 -8.89 -41.17 33.48
N CYS A 627 -8.30 -41.11 32.28
CA CYS A 627 -7.61 -39.93 31.76
C CYS A 627 -8.56 -38.89 31.13
N ALA A 628 -9.86 -39.16 31.08
CA ALA A 628 -10.87 -38.22 30.59
C ALA A 628 -11.94 -37.91 31.64
N ARG A 629 -12.59 -36.76 31.43
CA ARG A 629 -13.85 -36.41 32.09
C ARG A 629 -15.01 -36.69 31.15
N TYR A 630 -16.05 -37.31 31.67
CA TYR A 630 -17.25 -37.72 30.95
C TYR A 630 -18.42 -36.86 31.40
N PHE A 631 -19.15 -36.31 30.43
CA PHE A 631 -20.27 -35.42 30.68
C PHE A 631 -21.52 -35.91 29.95
N GLN A 632 -22.67 -35.71 30.58
CA GLN A 632 -23.98 -35.81 29.96
C GLN A 632 -24.48 -34.40 29.64
N LEU A 633 -24.87 -34.18 28.39
CA LEU A 633 -25.55 -32.97 27.96
C LEU A 633 -27.05 -33.14 28.10
N GLU A 634 -27.66 -32.31 28.94
CA GLU A 634 -29.10 -32.28 29.19
C GLU A 634 -29.63 -30.89 28.82
N ARG A 635 -30.83 -30.83 28.26
CA ARG A 635 -31.50 -29.57 27.91
C ARG A 635 -32.88 -29.54 28.50
N ASP A 636 -33.18 -28.48 29.23
CA ASP A 636 -34.51 -28.16 29.73
C ASP A 636 -34.92 -26.79 29.19
N GLN A 637 -35.82 -26.78 28.20
CA GLN A 637 -36.23 -25.58 27.47
C GLN A 637 -35.02 -24.74 26.97
N ASN A 638 -34.80 -23.57 27.57
CA ASN A 638 -33.72 -22.63 27.22
C ASN A 638 -32.48 -22.80 28.11
N GLN A 639 -32.49 -23.74 29.05
CA GLN A 639 -31.35 -24.06 29.92
C GLN A 639 -30.58 -25.27 29.38
N LEU A 640 -29.27 -25.11 29.27
CA LEU A 640 -28.33 -26.20 28.96
C LEU A 640 -27.61 -26.65 30.24
N LYS A 641 -27.55 -27.95 30.49
CA LYS A 641 -26.81 -28.52 31.64
C LYS A 641 -25.75 -29.49 31.14
N ILE A 642 -24.51 -29.24 31.54
CA ILE A 642 -23.36 -30.13 31.29
C ILE A 642 -23.02 -30.80 32.62
N VAL A 643 -23.52 -32.03 32.79
CA VAL A 643 -23.44 -32.77 34.05
C VAL A 643 -22.27 -33.74 34.00
N CYS A 644 -21.31 -33.60 34.91
CA CYS A 644 -20.18 -34.52 35.04
C CYS A 644 -20.63 -35.89 35.57
N LYS A 645 -20.19 -36.94 34.90
CA LYS A 645 -20.52 -38.35 35.21
C LYS A 645 -19.26 -39.18 35.54
N ASP A 646 -18.14 -38.53 35.86
CA ASP A 646 -16.83 -39.18 36.16
C ASP A 646 -16.90 -40.22 37.28
N LYS A 647 -17.81 -40.06 38.24
CA LYS A 647 -17.95 -40.95 39.40
C LYS A 647 -18.73 -42.23 39.10
N VAL A 648 -19.30 -42.37 37.90
CA VAL A 648 -20.23 -43.45 37.58
C VAL A 648 -19.54 -44.44 36.64
N PHE A 649 -18.66 -45.27 37.21
CA PHE A 649 -18.08 -46.41 36.50
C PHE A 649 -19.23 -47.24 35.90
N GLY A 650 -19.26 -47.34 34.58
CA GLY A 650 -20.31 -48.04 33.84
C GLY A 650 -21.62 -47.31 33.60
N TYR A 651 -21.65 -45.97 33.63
CA TYR A 651 -22.83 -45.20 33.18
C TYR A 651 -23.14 -45.39 31.70
N PHE A 652 -22.10 -45.52 30.88
CA PHE A 652 -22.18 -45.53 29.42
C PHE A 652 -21.70 -46.85 28.80
N ASP A 653 -21.54 -47.92 29.58
CA ASP A 653 -20.99 -49.20 29.11
C ASP A 653 -21.76 -49.78 27.93
N THR A 654 -23.09 -49.66 27.94
CA THR A 654 -23.95 -49.99 26.79
C THR A 654 -25.20 -49.11 26.77
N PHE A 655 -25.76 -48.86 25.58
CA PHE A 655 -27.07 -48.24 25.41
C PHE A 655 -28.15 -48.95 26.26
N TYR A 656 -28.09 -50.29 26.31
CA TYR A 656 -29.04 -51.10 27.06
C TYR A 656 -28.98 -50.84 28.57
N LEU A 657 -27.78 -50.72 29.16
CA LEU A 657 -27.64 -50.40 30.59
C LEU A 657 -28.10 -48.98 30.92
N LEU A 658 -27.86 -48.01 30.04
CA LEU A 658 -28.39 -46.66 30.20
C LEU A 658 -29.92 -46.65 30.15
N LEU A 659 -30.50 -47.35 29.17
CA LEU A 659 -31.94 -47.51 29.04
C LEU A 659 -32.55 -48.16 30.29
N PHE A 660 -31.92 -49.21 30.82
CA PHE A 660 -32.32 -49.83 32.07
C PHE A 660 -32.29 -48.84 33.24
N LYS A 661 -31.20 -48.07 33.38
CA LYS A 661 -31.05 -47.05 34.44
C LYS A 661 -32.17 -46.01 34.39
N GLU A 662 -32.49 -45.49 33.22
CA GLU A 662 -33.56 -44.50 33.05
C GLU A 662 -34.95 -45.08 33.38
N VAL A 663 -35.26 -46.28 32.89
CA VAL A 663 -36.55 -46.94 33.14
C VAL A 663 -36.69 -47.32 34.62
N TYR A 664 -35.64 -47.88 35.23
CA TYR A 664 -35.64 -48.24 36.65
C TYR A 664 -35.71 -47.01 37.56
N GLY A 665 -34.97 -45.95 37.25
CA GLY A 665 -35.05 -44.67 37.96
C GLY A 665 -36.44 -44.04 37.87
N PHE A 666 -37.08 -44.08 36.69
CA PHE A 666 -38.47 -43.66 36.51
C PHE A 666 -39.45 -44.51 37.32
N ALA A 667 -39.29 -45.83 37.33
CA ALA A 667 -40.12 -46.74 38.12
C ALA A 667 -40.03 -46.49 39.64
N LYS A 668 -38.87 -46.02 40.13
CA LYS A 668 -38.63 -45.68 41.56
C LYS A 668 -39.16 -44.31 42.00
N LYS A 669 -39.54 -43.40 41.09
CA LYS A 669 -40.05 -42.07 41.47
C LYS A 669 -41.32 -42.21 42.32
N GLU A 670 -41.35 -41.57 43.49
CA GLU A 670 -42.51 -41.63 44.41
C GLU A 670 -43.74 -40.91 43.86
N LYS A 671 -43.55 -39.79 43.15
CA LYS A 671 -44.61 -39.02 42.51
C LYS A 671 -44.23 -38.67 41.08
N VAL A 672 -45.19 -38.85 40.17
CA VAL A 672 -45.10 -38.42 38.77
C VAL A 672 -46.28 -37.51 38.45
N HIS A 673 -46.00 -36.39 37.79
CA HIS A 673 -47.02 -35.48 37.28
C HIS A 673 -47.27 -35.80 35.82
N ASP A 674 -48.53 -35.77 35.38
CA ASP A 674 -48.83 -36.13 34.00
C ASP A 674 -48.19 -35.15 33.03
N ASN A 675 -47.31 -35.69 32.18
CA ASN A 675 -46.64 -35.01 31.09
C ASN A 675 -46.68 -35.91 29.86
N HIS A 676 -47.37 -35.46 28.82
CA HIS A 676 -47.60 -36.26 27.61
C HIS A 676 -46.30 -36.61 26.87
N SER A 677 -45.35 -35.67 26.79
CA SER A 677 -44.07 -35.91 26.13
C SER A 677 -43.23 -36.93 26.89
N GLU A 678 -43.23 -36.87 28.22
CA GLU A 678 -42.59 -37.89 29.06
C GLU A 678 -43.26 -39.24 28.94
N ALA A 679 -44.60 -39.30 28.86
CA ALA A 679 -45.34 -40.55 28.77
C ALA A 679 -45.00 -41.31 27.48
N ILE A 680 -44.90 -40.60 26.35
CA ILE A 680 -44.46 -41.16 25.07
C ILE A 680 -43.00 -41.64 25.16
N ASN A 681 -42.12 -40.80 25.71
CA ASN A 681 -40.69 -41.11 25.78
C ASN A 681 -40.42 -42.34 26.66
N TYR A 682 -40.92 -42.35 27.90
CA TYR A 682 -40.76 -43.49 28.81
C TYR A 682 -41.51 -44.74 28.33
N GLY A 683 -42.68 -44.58 27.67
CA GLY A 683 -43.39 -45.70 27.07
C GLY A 683 -42.54 -46.42 26.02
N ASN A 684 -41.92 -45.65 25.11
CA ASN A 684 -40.99 -46.21 24.13
C ASN A 684 -39.77 -46.85 24.81
N LYS A 685 -39.19 -46.21 25.83
CA LYS A 685 -38.03 -46.75 26.56
C LYS A 685 -38.33 -48.08 27.25
N VAL A 686 -39.47 -48.19 27.93
CA VAL A 686 -39.94 -49.42 28.59
C VAL A 686 -40.10 -50.54 27.56
N ARG A 687 -40.72 -50.23 26.42
CA ARG A 687 -40.91 -51.20 25.34
C ARG A 687 -39.58 -51.68 24.76
N ILE A 688 -38.68 -50.75 24.39
CA ILE A 688 -37.35 -51.09 23.85
C ILE A 688 -36.57 -51.94 24.84
N LEU A 689 -36.60 -51.60 26.14
CA LEU A 689 -35.90 -52.34 27.18
C LEU A 689 -36.39 -53.77 27.28
N LEU A 690 -37.72 -53.94 27.41
CA LEU A 690 -38.34 -55.24 27.59
C LEU A 690 -38.20 -56.11 26.32
N GLU A 691 -38.47 -55.57 25.15
CA GLU A 691 -38.34 -56.32 23.90
C GLU A 691 -36.89 -56.74 23.64
N SER A 692 -35.92 -55.85 23.90
CA SER A 692 -34.50 -56.18 23.75
C SER A 692 -34.07 -57.24 24.77
N PHE A 693 -34.54 -57.14 26.03
CA PHE A 693 -34.30 -58.14 27.06
C PHE A 693 -34.77 -59.52 26.64
N LEU A 694 -36.01 -59.62 26.14
CA LEU A 694 -36.60 -60.89 25.71
C LEU A 694 -35.82 -61.48 24.53
N LYS A 695 -35.50 -60.67 23.51
CA LYS A 695 -34.72 -61.13 22.35
C LYS A 695 -33.34 -61.67 22.72
N ILE A 696 -32.64 -61.00 23.64
CA ILE A 696 -31.28 -61.38 24.02
C ILE A 696 -31.28 -62.63 24.88
N ASN A 697 -32.17 -62.71 25.88
CA ASN A 697 -32.17 -63.83 26.83
C ASN A 697 -32.83 -65.10 26.27
N PHE A 698 -33.66 -64.98 25.23
CA PHE A 698 -34.38 -66.11 24.66
C PHE A 698 -34.24 -66.16 23.14
N ILE A 699 -33.02 -65.93 22.65
CA ILE A 699 -32.72 -65.77 21.22
C ILE A 699 -33.24 -66.95 20.38
N ASP A 700 -33.13 -68.17 20.89
CA ASP A 700 -33.55 -69.40 20.20
C ASP A 700 -35.06 -69.38 19.88
N SER A 701 -35.88 -68.91 20.81
CA SER A 701 -37.33 -68.75 20.61
C SER A 701 -37.70 -67.72 19.52
N PHE A 702 -36.76 -66.85 19.14
CA PHE A 702 -36.94 -65.85 18.07
C PHE A 702 -36.31 -66.26 16.73
N LEU A 703 -35.49 -67.30 16.68
CA LEU A 703 -34.88 -67.80 15.43
C LEU A 703 -35.85 -68.63 14.58
N GLU A 704 -36.82 -69.30 15.21
CA GLU A 704 -37.65 -70.33 14.54
C GLU A 704 -38.86 -69.81 13.75
N LYS A 705 -39.34 -68.57 13.97
CA LYS A 705 -40.58 -68.04 13.34
C LYS A 705 -40.38 -66.67 12.68
N LYS A 706 -40.56 -66.61 11.35
CA LYS A 706 -40.53 -65.38 10.55
C LYS A 706 -41.70 -64.44 10.89
N HIS A 707 -41.37 -63.18 11.20
CA HIS A 707 -42.25 -61.99 11.22
C HIS A 707 -43.51 -62.02 12.10
N ALA A 708 -43.34 -62.20 13.42
CA ALA A 708 -44.38 -61.85 14.41
C ALA A 708 -43.80 -61.00 15.55
N SER A 709 -44.57 -60.06 16.08
CA SER A 709 -44.14 -59.12 17.13
C SER A 709 -43.53 -59.83 18.33
N VAL A 710 -42.54 -59.20 18.99
CA VAL A 710 -41.79 -59.79 20.13
C VAL A 710 -42.71 -60.17 21.28
N LEU A 711 -43.76 -59.37 21.47
CA LEU A 711 -44.75 -59.53 22.52
C LEU A 711 -45.99 -60.30 22.04
N ASP A 712 -45.89 -61.17 21.03
CA ASP A 712 -47.03 -61.98 20.62
C ASP A 712 -47.46 -62.97 21.73
N ARG A 713 -48.76 -63.28 21.85
CA ARG A 713 -49.29 -64.08 22.96
C ARG A 713 -48.64 -65.46 23.02
N ASP A 714 -48.68 -66.19 21.90
CA ASP A 714 -48.12 -67.53 21.80
C ASP A 714 -46.59 -67.54 22.02
N LYS A 715 -45.92 -66.43 21.65
CA LYS A 715 -44.47 -66.26 21.90
C LYS A 715 -44.18 -66.02 23.36
N ILE A 716 -44.88 -65.09 24.03
CA ILE A 716 -44.68 -64.82 25.46
C ILE A 716 -44.98 -66.09 26.27
N GLU A 717 -46.03 -66.82 25.92
CA GLU A 717 -46.37 -68.08 26.59
C GLU A 717 -45.26 -69.12 26.43
N GLY A 718 -44.75 -69.33 25.21
CA GLY A 718 -43.60 -70.20 24.96
C GLY A 718 -42.32 -69.76 25.68
N LEU A 719 -42.06 -68.46 25.77
CA LEU A 719 -40.92 -67.88 26.49
C LEU A 719 -41.03 -68.12 28.00
N ILE A 720 -42.20 -67.93 28.58
CA ILE A 720 -42.44 -68.17 30.01
C ILE A 720 -42.24 -69.66 30.34
N GLU A 721 -42.70 -70.58 29.48
CA GLU A 721 -42.47 -72.01 29.68
C GLU A 721 -40.99 -72.38 29.54
N THR A 722 -40.29 -71.81 28.55
CA THR A 722 -38.83 -71.99 28.37
C THR A 722 -38.09 -71.51 29.62
N ALA A 723 -38.34 -70.27 30.05
CA ALA A 723 -37.73 -69.70 31.25
C ALA A 723 -38.05 -70.52 32.52
N ASN A 724 -39.28 -71.04 32.62
CA ASN A 724 -39.65 -71.89 33.75
C ASN A 724 -38.89 -73.22 33.79
N GLY A 725 -38.61 -73.81 32.63
CA GLY A 725 -37.78 -75.01 32.53
C GLY A 725 -36.30 -74.76 32.86
N GLU A 726 -35.78 -73.59 32.53
CA GLU A 726 -34.37 -73.25 32.70
C GLU A 726 -34.00 -72.73 34.09
N VAL A 727 -34.79 -71.79 34.64
CA VAL A 727 -34.40 -71.05 35.86
C VAL A 727 -35.35 -71.23 37.05
N GLY A 728 -36.53 -71.84 36.86
CA GLY A 728 -37.55 -71.97 37.89
C GLY A 728 -38.09 -70.61 38.35
N LEU A 729 -39.24 -70.19 37.81
CA LEU A 729 -39.74 -68.83 38.02
C LEU A 729 -40.03 -68.54 39.49
N ASN A 730 -39.47 -67.43 39.99
CA ASN A 730 -39.65 -66.98 41.37
C ASN A 730 -40.45 -65.68 41.42
N PHE A 731 -41.65 -65.75 41.99
CA PHE A 731 -42.58 -64.63 42.14
C PHE A 731 -42.46 -63.91 43.49
N SER A 732 -41.51 -64.31 44.34
CA SER A 732 -41.28 -63.71 45.66
C SER A 732 -40.21 -62.61 45.61
N LYS A 733 -40.33 -61.62 46.50
CA LYS A 733 -39.35 -60.52 46.67
C LYS A 733 -39.12 -59.71 45.38
N LEU A 734 -40.20 -59.40 44.66
CA LEU A 734 -40.12 -58.55 43.47
C LEU A 734 -39.80 -57.09 43.87
N PRO A 735 -39.10 -56.33 43.00
CA PRO A 735 -38.72 -54.95 43.27
C PRO A 735 -39.89 -54.00 43.55
N PHE A 736 -41.04 -54.23 42.91
CA PHE A 736 -42.23 -53.38 43.05
C PHE A 736 -43.46 -54.25 43.40
N ASN A 737 -43.97 -54.16 44.63
CA ASN A 737 -45.06 -55.04 45.13
C ASN A 737 -46.39 -54.31 45.38
N GLU A 738 -46.62 -53.17 44.75
CA GLU A 738 -47.92 -52.47 44.80
C GLU A 738 -49.00 -53.29 44.08
N ASP A 739 -50.27 -53.19 44.51
CA ASP A 739 -51.37 -54.06 44.04
C ASP A 739 -51.52 -54.12 42.51
N ASN A 740 -51.26 -53.02 41.81
CA ASN A 740 -51.37 -52.95 40.36
C ASN A 740 -50.17 -53.55 39.60
N CYS A 741 -49.00 -53.64 40.24
CA CYS A 741 -47.74 -54.11 39.61
C CYS A 741 -47.36 -55.55 40.01
N ASN A 742 -48.09 -56.14 40.96
CA ASN A 742 -47.79 -57.43 41.57
C ASN A 742 -47.99 -58.59 40.58
N ILE A 743 -47.10 -59.60 40.62
CA ILE A 743 -47.12 -60.79 39.75
C ILE A 743 -46.91 -62.01 40.64
N LYS A 744 -47.93 -62.85 40.82
CA LYS A 744 -47.91 -63.97 41.79
C LYS A 744 -47.73 -65.34 41.14
N ASP A 745 -48.02 -65.46 39.86
CA ASP A 745 -47.96 -66.71 39.10
C ASP A 745 -47.71 -66.46 37.61
N LYS A 746 -47.54 -67.55 36.85
CA LYS A 746 -47.28 -67.53 35.41
C LYS A 746 -48.40 -66.88 34.60
N GLY A 747 -49.66 -67.11 34.97
CA GLY A 747 -50.82 -66.56 34.27
C GLY A 747 -50.85 -65.04 34.40
N MET A 748 -50.62 -64.53 35.62
CA MET A 748 -50.49 -63.10 35.87
C MET A 748 -49.30 -62.49 35.10
N LEU A 749 -48.16 -63.18 35.00
CA LEU A 749 -47.00 -62.70 34.23
C LEU A 749 -47.35 -62.51 32.74
N LEU A 750 -48.02 -63.50 32.16
CA LEU A 750 -48.50 -63.44 30.77
C LEU A 750 -49.48 -62.28 30.56
N GLU A 751 -50.49 -62.14 31.43
CA GLU A 751 -51.47 -61.05 31.35
C GLU A 751 -50.82 -59.67 31.47
N LYS A 752 -49.87 -59.50 32.38
CA LYS A 752 -49.18 -58.23 32.61
C LYS A 752 -48.26 -57.85 31.46
N LEU A 753 -47.54 -58.81 30.86
CA LEU A 753 -46.73 -58.56 29.65
C LEU A 753 -47.60 -58.21 28.43
N LEU A 754 -48.74 -58.89 28.26
CA LEU A 754 -49.74 -58.52 27.24
C LEU A 754 -50.38 -57.15 27.52
N GLY A 755 -50.55 -56.79 28.78
CA GLY A 755 -50.97 -55.47 29.23
C GLY A 755 -49.99 -54.37 28.80
N ILE A 756 -48.69 -54.60 28.97
CA ILE A 756 -47.65 -53.69 28.46
C ILE A 756 -47.74 -53.57 26.93
N ARG A 757 -47.90 -54.68 26.21
CA ARG A 757 -48.04 -54.66 24.74
C ARG A 757 -49.23 -53.82 24.28
N LYS A 758 -50.39 -54.01 24.92
CA LYS A 758 -51.63 -53.30 24.58
C LYS A 758 -51.57 -51.83 25.01
N GLY A 759 -50.97 -51.55 26.16
CA GLY A 759 -50.77 -50.20 26.66
C GLY A 759 -49.76 -49.43 25.81
N LEU A 760 -48.57 -49.96 25.58
CA LEU A 760 -47.49 -49.27 24.88
C LEU A 760 -47.47 -49.55 23.37
N HIS A 761 -48.62 -49.88 22.78
CA HIS A 761 -48.73 -50.05 21.33
C HIS A 761 -48.50 -48.71 20.63
N SER A 762 -47.93 -48.74 19.42
CA SER A 762 -47.60 -47.52 18.67
C SER A 762 -48.82 -46.61 18.41
N GLU A 763 -50.00 -47.22 18.29
CA GLU A 763 -51.28 -46.50 18.13
C GLU A 763 -51.85 -45.96 19.45
N SER A 764 -51.46 -46.53 20.59
CA SER A 764 -51.90 -46.11 21.93
C SER A 764 -51.25 -44.79 22.38
N HIS A 765 -50.25 -44.31 21.64
CA HIS A 765 -49.58 -43.03 21.84
C HIS A 765 -49.80 -42.06 20.66
N GLY A 766 -50.71 -42.41 19.74
CA GLY A 766 -51.18 -41.59 18.63
C GLY A 766 -50.35 -41.75 17.35
N SER A 767 -51.02 -42.06 16.24
CA SER A 767 -50.51 -41.79 14.89
C SER A 767 -50.55 -40.27 14.60
N VAL A 768 -49.81 -39.78 13.61
CA VAL A 768 -49.96 -38.41 13.08
C VAL A 768 -51.40 -38.17 12.57
N THR A 769 -52.12 -39.23 12.23
CA THR A 769 -53.55 -39.18 11.88
C THR A 769 -54.47 -38.98 13.10
N ASP A 770 -53.98 -39.19 14.33
CA ASP A 770 -54.75 -39.20 15.57
C ASP A 770 -54.59 -37.93 16.42
N VAL A 771 -54.28 -36.79 15.79
CA VAL A 771 -54.15 -35.48 16.46
C VAL A 771 -55.37 -35.13 17.35
N PHE A 772 -56.53 -35.76 17.12
CA PHE A 772 -57.78 -35.56 17.86
C PHE A 772 -58.22 -36.74 18.75
N SER A 773 -57.40 -37.77 18.99
CA SER A 773 -57.78 -38.87 19.89
C SER A 773 -57.56 -38.51 21.38
N PRO A 774 -58.60 -38.58 22.24
CA PRO A 774 -58.49 -38.24 23.67
C PRO A 774 -57.86 -39.34 24.54
N TYR A 775 -57.51 -40.50 23.98
CA TYR A 775 -56.99 -41.64 24.73
C TYR A 775 -55.45 -41.67 24.73
N LYS A 776 -54.83 -40.74 25.47
CA LYS A 776 -53.39 -40.79 25.76
C LYS A 776 -53.17 -41.43 27.12
N ILE A 777 -52.27 -42.41 27.19
CA ILE A 777 -51.96 -43.10 28.44
C ILE A 777 -51.29 -42.12 29.42
N PRO A 778 -51.82 -41.95 30.64
CA PRO A 778 -51.21 -41.11 31.67
C PRO A 778 -49.78 -41.55 31.99
N LEU A 779 -48.93 -40.61 32.39
CA LEU A 779 -47.54 -40.92 32.75
C LEU A 779 -47.48 -41.90 33.92
N LYS A 780 -48.46 -41.83 34.83
CA LYS A 780 -48.63 -42.78 35.94
C LYS A 780 -48.84 -44.22 35.46
N ASN A 781 -49.63 -44.44 34.40
CA ASN A 781 -49.85 -45.77 33.84
C ASN A 781 -48.60 -46.27 33.11
N VAL A 782 -47.85 -45.37 32.45
CA VAL A 782 -46.53 -45.71 31.87
C VAL A 782 -45.54 -46.12 32.96
N GLN A 783 -45.58 -45.47 34.13
CA GLN A 783 -44.77 -45.85 35.30
C GLN A 783 -45.15 -47.24 35.82
N GLU A 784 -46.44 -47.56 35.85
CA GLU A 784 -46.92 -48.91 36.18
C GLU A 784 -46.34 -49.96 35.22
N PHE A 785 -46.37 -49.69 33.90
CA PHE A 785 -45.76 -50.57 32.91
C PHE A 785 -44.24 -50.71 33.09
N ALA A 786 -43.54 -49.64 33.47
CA ALA A 786 -42.11 -49.71 33.80
C ALA A 786 -41.85 -50.65 34.99
N ARG A 787 -42.65 -50.55 36.06
CA ARG A 787 -42.55 -51.42 37.25
C ARG A 787 -42.83 -52.88 36.90
N ILE A 788 -43.88 -53.13 36.11
CA ILE A 788 -44.24 -54.46 35.61
C ILE A 788 -43.09 -55.03 34.76
N ALA A 789 -42.51 -54.24 33.86
CA ALA A 789 -41.41 -54.69 33.01
C ALA A 789 -40.19 -55.13 33.85
N ILE A 790 -39.81 -54.35 34.87
CA ILE A 790 -38.70 -54.69 35.76
C ILE A 790 -39.00 -55.96 36.60
N ASN A 791 -40.23 -56.10 37.11
CA ASN A 791 -40.67 -57.32 37.80
C ASN A 791 -40.61 -58.54 36.87
N ALA A 792 -41.10 -58.41 35.63
CA ALA A 792 -41.06 -59.48 34.64
C ALA A 792 -39.62 -59.87 34.28
N MET A 793 -38.73 -58.89 34.06
CA MET A 793 -37.29 -59.14 33.84
C MET A 793 -36.68 -59.90 35.03
N LYS A 794 -37.03 -59.51 36.27
CA LYS A 794 -36.55 -60.18 37.48
C LYS A 794 -37.04 -61.62 37.61
N ILE A 795 -38.27 -61.91 37.18
CA ILE A 795 -38.82 -63.27 37.20
C ILE A 795 -38.15 -64.14 36.13
N LEU A 796 -37.94 -63.58 34.93
CA LEU A 796 -37.42 -64.30 33.76
C LEU A 796 -35.88 -64.48 33.80
N SER A 797 -35.12 -63.52 34.32
CA SER A 797 -33.65 -63.60 34.48
C SER A 797 -33.19 -62.95 35.79
N PRO A 798 -33.37 -63.64 36.94
CA PRO A 798 -33.23 -63.03 38.26
C PRO A 798 -31.84 -62.52 38.57
N TYR A 799 -30.78 -63.20 38.11
CA TYR A 799 -29.39 -62.82 38.36
C TYR A 799 -28.97 -61.62 37.51
N GLN A 800 -29.32 -61.60 36.22
CA GLN A 800 -28.99 -60.51 35.31
C GLN A 800 -29.68 -59.22 35.76
N THR A 801 -30.99 -59.26 36.02
CA THR A 801 -31.74 -58.08 36.49
C THR A 801 -31.25 -57.62 37.87
N GLN A 802 -30.89 -58.53 38.78
CA GLN A 802 -30.31 -58.14 40.07
C GLN A 802 -28.99 -57.40 39.91
N SER A 803 -28.14 -57.85 38.98
CA SER A 803 -26.87 -57.20 38.66
C SER A 803 -27.10 -55.78 38.14
N TYR A 804 -28.06 -55.61 37.23
CA TYR A 804 -28.44 -54.29 36.71
C TYR A 804 -29.00 -53.38 37.80
N MET A 805 -29.92 -53.85 38.65
CA MET A 805 -30.43 -53.04 39.77
C MET A 805 -29.31 -52.60 40.72
N ARG A 806 -28.40 -53.52 41.09
CA ARG A 806 -27.24 -53.21 41.94
C ARG A 806 -26.32 -52.17 41.30
N SER A 807 -26.20 -52.14 39.98
CA SER A 807 -25.39 -51.14 39.28
C SER A 807 -26.04 -49.76 39.26
N VAL A 808 -27.37 -49.68 39.38
CA VAL A 808 -28.10 -48.42 39.54
C VAL A 808 -28.07 -47.95 41.00
N ASP A 809 -28.38 -48.82 41.96
CA ASP A 809 -28.53 -48.46 43.39
C ASP A 809 -27.22 -48.13 44.12
N LYS A 810 -26.06 -48.53 43.57
CA LYS A 810 -24.73 -48.19 44.11
C LYS A 810 -24.24 -46.80 43.70
N ASN A 811 -24.93 -46.16 42.76
CA ASN A 811 -24.63 -44.83 42.22
C ASN A 811 -25.74 -43.86 42.64
#